data_AF-A0AAU6EI91-F1
#
_entry.id   AF-A0AAU6EI91-F1
#
_cell.length_a   1.000
_cell.length_b   1.000
_cell.length_c   1.000
_cell.angle_alpha   90.00
_cell.angle_beta   90.00
_cell.angle_gamma   90.00
#
_symmetry.space_group_name_H-M   'P 1'
#
loop_
_entity.id
_entity.type
_entity.pdbx_description
1 polymer ?
#
loop_
_entity_poly.entity_id
_entity_poly.type
_entity_poly.pdbx_seq_one_letter_code
_entity_poly.pdbx_strand_id
1 'polypeptide(L)'
;MSRKPVRLLLMWFLVTCLASVGMAVPAWAAPGDTAFDQATGALKVDYGSYLSKHDIVYNRPNTNPIQGLTVGNGRTGAMAWNQNGLTMQVSGVDLSQQSTYAAGLANLSTTPAMDTGYTNFQQRLSLYDGTLTTKYDSNRTVTVMGSPNSEVMGIHVEDTRGGVSNVAFDLSMWDPATVQNIADVPDLNTWRTISTFSDANVAGFSRGQTDAGGFGYTMAATVEGANFTTQVVNGRNVRLNITPTSSYTIWFTAASRINAPNRDSVAQARSQLASVKSTGYTNTFNNYRNWWHAFWAKSFVQYSNSNRDADYLENVYYLSTYMIAAGSYGNYPLHFINGVFRATQDNSKWSNAYWYWNQRDVYNSFFASNHTELMNNFNRLYSRNYNGLKSYTQTRYGIDALWVPETMGWDGNARGTINSDYTKNILTTGYQAAYNMYLQYRYTNDANYLRDVAYPYMRETAKLYKGLLSFDGPTGKYYMANSNSHETYWNVRNAITDLAAVRSIFPLTIQVSQQLGLDAGLRGDWQNILNNLTAYSVVNNAYQPHQPPISQSRNNENVASELIWPYNITGIGYPDYQTAVNTWNQRPFPYGNVWSNDAVQAARLGLGDQAYQGMKTMLQKYQNHPNGMTTNTNGVFEYLGVHLSALNESLMQSYNDKIRVFPAVPGDSSFVGKFTLLAKDGFLVSSEREAGEIKYVGLRSQHGKQATVVNPWGTQQIRVRRASDNAILTTVSTGEVSFATAANTVYVVERTAKPLSGYASTTLTGSANQGVKALSGTASTLGLPGGTSNGTISLRSKANGLYVTASTSSPLIANGTSIGTAQQFDRVNQSGGTIALRARVNNKFVAAEGAGAQPLIANRDSAGPWETFQLITNPDGSVSLRAQVNGKLVCAKAAGAEPLIADRDAVGPWESFDLINN
;
A
#
# COMPACT_ATOMS: atom_id res chain seq x y z
N MET A 1 35.30 23.81 70.49
CA MET A 1 34.52 23.23 71.62
C MET A 1 33.06 23.31 71.20
N SER A 2 32.27 22.27 70.96
CA SER A 2 31.95 21.07 71.75
C SER A 2 30.40 20.98 71.78
N ARG A 3 29.87 19.84 71.29
CA ARG A 3 28.60 19.17 71.67
C ARG A 3 27.29 19.52 70.95
N LYS A 4 26.85 18.56 70.11
CA LYS A 4 25.46 18.10 69.87
C LYS A 4 24.80 17.64 71.21
N PRO A 5 23.48 17.33 71.34
CA PRO A 5 22.49 16.97 70.30
C PRO A 5 21.05 17.50 70.49
N VAL A 6 20.20 17.38 69.47
CA VAL A 6 18.72 17.38 69.64
C VAL A 6 18.12 16.26 68.78
N ARG A 7 17.27 15.44 69.40
CA ARG A 7 16.35 14.49 68.76
C ARG A 7 14.97 14.63 69.42
N LEU A 8 13.95 14.38 68.58
CA LEU A 8 12.52 14.16 68.86
C LEU A 8 11.71 15.45 69.16
N LEU A 9 10.51 15.71 68.62
CA LEU A 9 9.42 14.83 68.20
C LEU A 9 8.37 15.56 67.30
N LEU A 10 7.65 14.75 66.52
CA LEU A 10 6.52 14.94 65.59
C LEU A 10 5.51 16.10 65.81
N MET A 11 5.01 16.65 64.69
CA MET A 11 3.56 16.73 64.43
C MET A 11 3.24 16.76 62.92
N TRP A 12 2.21 16.00 62.55
CA TRP A 12 1.71 15.73 61.20
C TRP A 12 1.00 16.92 60.54
N PHE A 13 1.13 17.06 59.22
CA PHE A 13 0.07 17.58 58.35
C PHE A 13 0.01 16.75 57.05
N LEU A 14 -1.16 16.17 56.80
CA LEU A 14 -1.53 15.48 55.57
C LEU A 14 -1.87 16.55 54.51
N VAL A 15 -1.21 16.51 53.35
CA VAL A 15 -1.70 17.15 52.12
C VAL A 15 -1.78 16.09 51.03
N THR A 16 -2.99 15.94 50.52
CA THR A 16 -3.42 15.03 49.46
C THR A 16 -2.73 15.35 48.12
N CYS A 17 -2.02 14.37 47.56
CA CYS A 17 -1.50 14.42 46.19
C CYS A 17 -2.62 14.22 45.16
N LEU A 18 -2.89 15.25 44.36
CA LEU A 18 -3.55 15.12 43.06
C LEU A 18 -2.45 14.85 42.02
N ALA A 19 -2.33 13.59 41.59
CA ALA A 19 -1.47 13.20 40.48
C ALA A 19 -2.17 13.54 39.16
N SER A 20 -1.75 14.63 38.52
CA SER A 20 -2.03 14.86 37.11
C SER A 20 -1.24 13.86 36.26
N VAL A 21 -1.92 12.87 35.70
CA VAL A 21 -1.35 11.97 34.69
C VAL A 21 -1.18 12.77 33.41
N GLY A 22 -0.02 13.40 33.24
CA GLY A 22 0.41 13.93 31.95
C GLY A 22 0.66 12.76 31.02
N MET A 23 -0.04 12.72 29.88
CA MET A 23 0.31 11.82 28.79
C MET A 23 1.73 12.18 28.32
N ALA A 24 2.70 11.31 28.63
CA ALA A 24 4.04 11.42 28.12
C ALA A 24 4.00 11.23 26.60
N VAL A 25 4.28 12.30 25.87
CA VAL A 25 4.60 12.24 24.44
C VAL A 25 5.83 11.33 24.30
N PRO A 26 5.83 10.31 23.41
CA PRO A 26 7.01 9.46 23.24
C PRO A 26 8.20 10.34 22.88
N ALA A 27 9.29 10.21 23.65
CA ALA A 27 10.48 11.02 23.49
C ALA A 27 11.07 10.80 22.09
N TRP A 28 11.17 11.88 21.32
CA TRP A 28 12.02 11.91 20.15
C TRP A 28 13.45 11.80 20.67
N ALA A 29 14.20 10.87 20.08
CA ALA A 29 15.62 10.66 20.35
C ALA A 29 16.32 12.04 20.37
N ALA A 30 17.13 12.32 21.40
CA ALA A 30 17.73 13.65 21.53
C ALA A 30 18.77 13.87 20.41
N PRO A 31 19.05 15.11 19.98
CA PRO A 31 20.05 15.40 18.94
C PRO A 31 21.46 14.81 19.20
N GLY A 32 21.74 14.42 20.44
CA GLY A 32 22.98 13.77 20.89
C GLY A 32 22.97 12.24 20.94
N ASP A 33 21.94 11.54 20.43
CA ASP A 33 21.89 10.08 20.42
C ASP A 33 21.94 9.46 19.00
N THR A 34 22.06 8.13 18.94
CA THR A 34 22.01 7.32 17.72
C THR A 34 21.49 5.92 18.00
N ALA A 35 20.69 5.40 17.08
CA ALA A 35 20.22 4.03 17.09
C ALA A 35 21.15 3.06 16.32
N PHE A 36 22.28 3.51 15.75
CA PHE A 36 23.16 2.62 14.99
C PHE A 36 23.72 1.48 15.83
N ASP A 37 23.49 0.25 15.38
CA ASP A 37 24.15 -0.93 15.93
C ASP A 37 25.41 -1.24 15.15
N GLN A 38 26.56 -0.99 15.76
CA GLN A 38 27.87 -1.26 15.16
C GLN A 38 28.13 -2.75 14.92
N ALA A 39 27.45 -3.66 15.61
CA ALA A 39 27.61 -5.10 15.42
C ALA A 39 26.86 -5.60 14.17
N THR A 40 25.66 -5.08 13.92
CA THR A 40 24.80 -5.54 12.82
C THR A 40 24.78 -4.62 11.62
N GLY A 41 25.19 -3.35 11.76
CA GLY A 41 25.11 -2.31 10.73
C GLY A 41 23.69 -1.77 10.47
N ALA A 42 22.70 -2.25 11.22
CA ALA A 42 21.31 -1.81 11.17
C ALA A 42 21.02 -0.81 12.31
N LEU A 43 19.82 -0.22 12.33
CA LEU A 43 19.33 0.54 13.48
C LEU A 43 18.75 -0.40 14.55
N LYS A 44 18.95 -0.06 15.83
CA LYS A 44 18.30 -0.68 16.97
C LYS A 44 16.87 -0.19 17.04
N VAL A 45 15.92 -1.08 16.76
CA VAL A 45 14.49 -0.77 16.74
C VAL A 45 13.75 -1.80 17.58
N ASP A 46 12.92 -1.34 18.50
CA ASP A 46 11.80 -2.13 19.00
C ASP A 46 10.72 -2.13 17.93
N TYR A 47 10.81 -3.07 16.99
CA TYR A 47 9.92 -3.12 15.83
C TYR A 47 8.45 -3.25 16.22
N GLY A 48 8.13 -4.01 17.27
CA GLY A 48 6.76 -4.16 17.74
C GLY A 48 6.17 -2.85 18.22
N SER A 49 6.88 -2.14 19.10
CA SER A 49 6.42 -0.84 19.59
C SER A 49 6.42 0.21 18.47
N TYR A 50 7.45 0.24 17.64
CA TYR A 50 7.57 1.22 16.56
C TYR A 50 6.47 1.04 15.51
N LEU A 51 6.28 -0.16 14.97
CA LEU A 51 5.29 -0.41 13.92
C LEU A 51 3.85 -0.32 14.41
N SER A 52 3.59 -0.52 15.72
CA SER A 52 2.25 -0.32 16.28
C SER A 52 1.73 1.12 16.12
N LYS A 53 2.62 2.11 15.94
CA LYS A 53 2.24 3.50 15.61
C LYS A 53 1.63 3.60 14.21
N HIS A 54 1.89 2.62 13.33
CA HIS A 54 1.43 2.57 11.95
C HIS A 54 0.16 1.75 11.74
N ASP A 55 -0.30 0.99 12.74
CA ASP A 55 -1.55 0.25 12.69
C ASP A 55 -2.73 1.09 12.20
N ILE A 56 -3.63 0.45 11.46
CA ILE A 56 -4.89 1.05 11.02
C ILE A 56 -5.99 0.61 11.97
N VAL A 57 -6.69 1.58 12.55
CA VAL A 57 -7.65 1.36 13.63
C VAL A 57 -9.01 1.91 13.26
N TYR A 58 -10.02 1.06 13.32
CA TYR A 58 -11.44 1.40 13.19
C TYR A 58 -12.11 1.25 14.55
N ASN A 59 -12.52 2.36 15.16
CA ASN A 59 -13.16 2.36 16.48
C ASN A 59 -14.71 2.24 16.40
N ARG A 60 -15.22 1.83 15.24
CA ARG A 60 -16.61 1.45 15.02
C ARG A 60 -16.70 0.38 13.92
N PRO A 61 -17.74 -0.47 13.91
CA PRO A 61 -17.97 -1.41 12.82
C PRO A 61 -18.03 -0.69 11.47
N ASN A 62 -17.40 -1.26 10.45
CA ASN A 62 -17.50 -0.78 9.08
C ASN A 62 -18.43 -1.68 8.28
N THR A 63 -19.52 -1.16 7.74
CA THR A 63 -20.46 -1.92 6.89
C THR A 63 -20.22 -1.71 5.40
N ASN A 64 -19.28 -0.84 5.00
CA ASN A 64 -18.96 -0.58 3.60
C ASN A 64 -17.81 -1.49 3.14
N PRO A 65 -18.04 -2.46 2.24
CA PRO A 65 -17.01 -3.40 1.83
C PRO A 65 -15.76 -2.74 1.24
N ILE A 66 -15.91 -1.64 0.51
CA ILE A 66 -14.80 -0.93 -0.15
C ILE A 66 -13.87 -0.25 0.87
N GLN A 67 -14.38 0.04 2.07
CA GLN A 67 -13.61 0.59 3.19
C GLN A 67 -13.04 -0.51 4.10
N GLY A 68 -13.21 -1.79 3.77
CA GLY A 68 -12.76 -2.89 4.61
C GLY A 68 -11.25 -2.92 4.84
N LEU A 69 -10.80 -3.43 5.98
CA LEU A 69 -9.38 -3.59 6.26
C LEU A 69 -8.82 -4.84 5.57
N THR A 70 -7.55 -4.79 5.19
CA THR A 70 -6.88 -5.84 4.43
C THR A 70 -6.14 -6.82 5.34
N VAL A 71 -6.22 -8.11 5.06
CA VAL A 71 -5.47 -9.16 5.77
C VAL A 71 -5.02 -10.27 4.84
N GLY A 72 -3.74 -10.67 4.88
CA GLY A 72 -3.22 -11.70 3.99
C GLY A 72 -1.93 -12.37 4.49
N ASN A 73 -1.57 -13.48 3.86
CA ASN A 73 -0.45 -14.34 4.28
C ASN A 73 0.67 -14.48 3.23
N GLY A 74 0.66 -13.61 2.22
CA GLY A 74 1.56 -13.66 1.07
C GLY A 74 0.96 -14.35 -0.15
N ARG A 75 -0.06 -15.20 0.00
CA ARG A 75 -0.72 -15.90 -1.12
C ARG A 75 -2.22 -15.64 -1.19
N THR A 76 -2.91 -15.77 -0.07
CA THR A 76 -4.33 -15.51 0.08
C THR A 76 -4.51 -14.21 0.85
N GLY A 77 -5.42 -13.37 0.38
CA GLY A 77 -5.78 -12.11 0.99
C GLY A 77 -7.29 -11.95 1.11
N ALA A 78 -7.70 -11.07 2.01
CA ALA A 78 -9.09 -10.72 2.20
C ALA A 78 -9.25 -9.23 2.48
N MET A 79 -10.36 -8.66 1.99
CA MET A 79 -10.86 -7.38 2.46
C MET A 79 -12.06 -7.63 3.38
N ALA A 80 -11.97 -7.12 4.61
CA ALA A 80 -12.86 -7.47 5.72
C ALA A 80 -13.70 -6.28 6.20
N TRP A 81 -14.99 -6.53 6.42
CA TRP A 81 -15.96 -5.58 6.97
C TRP A 81 -16.91 -6.29 7.94
N ASN A 82 -17.85 -5.55 8.51
CA ASN A 82 -18.83 -6.04 9.48
C ASN A 82 -20.24 -6.03 8.89
N GLN A 83 -20.88 -7.19 8.86
CA GLN A 83 -22.28 -7.36 8.50
C GLN A 83 -22.86 -8.53 9.31
N ASN A 84 -23.33 -8.26 10.53
CA ASN A 84 -23.73 -9.25 11.54
C ASN A 84 -22.55 -10.06 12.12
N GLY A 85 -21.36 -9.46 12.13
CA GLY A 85 -20.12 -10.09 12.57
C GLY A 85 -18.94 -9.76 11.67
N LEU A 86 -18.29 -10.78 11.10
CA LEU A 86 -17.15 -10.62 10.20
C LEU A 86 -17.51 -11.15 8.81
N THR A 87 -17.40 -10.28 7.81
CA THR A 87 -17.57 -10.64 6.40
C THR A 87 -16.31 -10.27 5.64
N MET A 88 -15.88 -11.15 4.74
CA MET A 88 -14.66 -10.97 3.96
C MET A 88 -14.87 -11.37 2.50
N GLN A 89 -14.41 -10.54 1.57
CA GLN A 89 -14.14 -10.99 0.20
C GLN A 89 -12.71 -11.53 0.14
N VAL A 90 -12.58 -12.79 -0.25
CA VAL A 90 -11.32 -13.53 -0.28
C VAL A 90 -10.85 -13.66 -1.73
N SER A 91 -9.55 -13.48 -1.95
CA SER A 91 -8.87 -13.73 -3.22
C SER A 91 -7.50 -14.35 -2.96
N GLY A 92 -6.89 -14.97 -3.97
CA GLY A 92 -5.49 -15.37 -3.90
C GLY A 92 -4.71 -14.94 -5.12
N VAL A 93 -3.41 -14.70 -4.95
CA VAL A 93 -2.54 -14.15 -6.00
C VAL A 93 -2.51 -15.05 -7.23
N ASP A 94 -2.45 -16.35 -7.02
CA ASP A 94 -2.43 -17.37 -8.06
C ASP A 94 -3.82 -17.68 -8.63
N LEU A 95 -4.87 -17.02 -8.15
CA LEU A 95 -6.21 -17.04 -8.77
C LEU A 95 -6.37 -15.87 -9.75
N SER A 96 -5.51 -14.85 -9.62
CA SER A 96 -5.61 -13.55 -10.31
C SER A 96 -4.93 -13.49 -11.70
N GLN A 97 -4.23 -14.56 -12.10
CA GLN A 97 -3.30 -14.54 -13.26
C GLN A 97 -3.95 -14.66 -14.66
N GLN A 98 -5.12 -15.29 -14.70
CA GLN A 98 -5.89 -15.77 -15.84
C GLN A 98 -7.38 -15.47 -15.56
N SER A 99 -7.76 -15.49 -14.28
CA SER A 99 -9.03 -14.96 -13.78
C SER A 99 -8.75 -13.72 -12.96
N THR A 100 -9.64 -12.73 -12.92
CA THR A 100 -9.54 -11.58 -12.00
C THR A 100 -10.51 -11.72 -10.81
N TYR A 101 -11.15 -12.88 -10.75
CA TYR A 101 -12.35 -13.09 -9.96
C TYR A 101 -11.99 -13.35 -8.50
N ALA A 102 -12.88 -12.92 -7.61
CA ALA A 102 -12.75 -13.24 -6.20
C ALA A 102 -12.84 -14.76 -6.01
N ALA A 103 -12.20 -15.29 -4.97
CA ALA A 103 -12.43 -16.67 -4.54
C ALA A 103 -13.86 -16.85 -4.01
N GLY A 104 -14.38 -15.82 -3.32
CA GLY A 104 -15.74 -15.76 -2.81
C GLY A 104 -15.85 -14.92 -1.54
N LEU A 105 -16.95 -15.12 -0.83
CA LEU A 105 -17.23 -14.51 0.45
C LEU A 105 -17.09 -15.53 1.58
N ALA A 106 -16.50 -15.09 2.68
CA ALA A 106 -16.50 -15.76 3.97
C ALA A 106 -17.29 -14.91 4.97
N ASN A 107 -18.29 -15.49 5.63
CA ASN A 107 -19.14 -14.77 6.57
C ASN A 107 -19.31 -15.54 7.90
N LEU A 108 -18.82 -14.95 8.99
CA LEU A 108 -19.04 -15.41 10.35
C LEU A 108 -20.20 -14.64 10.98
N SER A 109 -21.24 -15.36 11.39
CA SER A 109 -22.41 -14.81 12.07
C SER A 109 -22.74 -15.58 13.34
N THR A 110 -23.29 -14.87 14.33
CA THR A 110 -23.76 -15.45 15.59
C THR A 110 -25.19 -15.00 15.91
N THR A 111 -25.88 -15.68 16.81
CA THR A 111 -27.16 -15.21 17.37
C THR A 111 -27.08 -15.17 18.89
N PRO A 112 -27.17 -13.99 19.53
CA PRO A 112 -27.17 -12.64 18.94
C PRO A 112 -25.90 -12.32 18.13
N ALA A 113 -25.97 -11.38 17.17
CA ALA A 113 -24.84 -11.04 16.29
C ALA A 113 -23.64 -10.46 17.05
N MET A 114 -22.43 -10.68 16.54
CA MET A 114 -21.18 -10.25 17.18
C MET A 114 -21.10 -8.72 17.35
N ASP A 115 -21.60 -7.99 16.37
CA ASP A 115 -21.67 -6.52 16.30
C ASP A 115 -22.92 -5.92 16.97
N THR A 116 -23.70 -6.71 17.72
CA THR A 116 -24.87 -6.22 18.48
C THR A 116 -24.54 -6.04 19.97
N GLY A 117 -25.01 -4.93 20.55
CA GLY A 117 -24.93 -4.67 21.99
C GLY A 117 -23.50 -4.61 22.53
N TYR A 118 -22.57 -4.06 21.75
CA TYR A 118 -21.18 -3.87 22.19
C TYR A 118 -20.98 -2.52 22.90
N THR A 119 -19.95 -2.45 23.73
CA THR A 119 -19.55 -1.29 24.55
C THR A 119 -18.27 -0.62 24.07
N ASN A 120 -17.28 -1.36 23.56
CA ASN A 120 -16.00 -0.81 23.12
C ASN A 120 -15.42 -1.54 21.90
N PHE A 121 -15.88 -1.13 20.71
CA PHE A 121 -15.42 -1.71 19.47
C PHE A 121 -14.07 -1.14 19.03
N GLN A 122 -13.14 -2.02 18.68
CA GLN A 122 -11.95 -1.69 17.92
C GLN A 122 -11.60 -2.83 16.95
N GLN A 123 -11.55 -2.52 15.66
CA GLN A 123 -10.91 -3.36 14.66
C GLN A 123 -9.54 -2.78 14.32
N ARG A 124 -8.50 -3.61 14.40
CA ARG A 124 -7.10 -3.21 14.23
C ARG A 124 -6.43 -4.13 13.22
N LEU A 125 -5.85 -3.51 12.19
CA LEU A 125 -4.81 -4.14 11.38
C LEU A 125 -3.46 -3.88 12.07
N SER A 126 -2.89 -4.91 12.70
CA SER A 126 -1.52 -4.87 13.24
C SER A 126 -0.55 -5.10 12.10
N LEU A 127 0.24 -4.09 11.75
CA LEU A 127 1.21 -4.25 10.66
C LEU A 127 2.37 -5.17 11.08
N TYR A 128 2.81 -5.08 12.33
CA TYR A 128 3.91 -5.88 12.84
C TYR A 128 3.60 -7.38 12.87
N ASP A 129 2.40 -7.75 13.35
CA ASP A 129 1.98 -9.15 13.42
C ASP A 129 1.26 -9.62 12.15
N GLY A 130 0.88 -8.68 11.27
CA GLY A 130 0.05 -8.89 10.09
C GLY A 130 -1.39 -9.33 10.38
N THR A 131 -1.84 -9.26 11.62
CA THR A 131 -3.17 -9.76 12.02
C THR A 131 -4.24 -8.69 11.88
N LEU A 132 -5.46 -9.12 11.57
CA LEU A 132 -6.65 -8.28 11.70
C LEU A 132 -7.45 -8.74 12.90
N THR A 133 -7.46 -7.93 13.96
CA THR A 133 -8.16 -8.26 15.20
C THR A 133 -9.33 -7.32 15.42
N THR A 134 -10.53 -7.86 15.60
CA THR A 134 -11.74 -7.15 15.97
C THR A 134 -12.09 -7.49 17.41
N LYS A 135 -11.91 -6.54 18.31
CA LYS A 135 -12.41 -6.62 19.69
C LYS A 135 -13.71 -5.85 19.75
N TYR A 136 -14.81 -6.52 20.05
CA TYR A 136 -16.08 -5.81 20.22
C TYR A 136 -16.23 -5.33 21.66
N ASP A 137 -15.73 -6.10 22.64
CA ASP A 137 -15.76 -5.86 24.08
C ASP A 137 -14.70 -6.70 24.84
N SER A 138 -14.79 -6.78 26.16
CA SER A 138 -13.98 -7.69 26.99
C SER A 138 -14.29 -9.17 26.80
N ASN A 139 -15.47 -9.52 26.27
CA ASN A 139 -15.96 -10.90 26.22
C ASN A 139 -15.97 -11.51 24.80
N ARG A 140 -15.66 -10.74 23.76
CA ARG A 140 -15.63 -11.26 22.39
C ARG A 140 -14.57 -10.61 21.50
N THR A 141 -13.74 -11.45 20.89
CA THR A 141 -12.63 -11.06 20.01
C THR A 141 -12.58 -12.00 18.81
N VAL A 142 -12.32 -11.44 17.63
CA VAL A 142 -12.08 -12.20 16.40
C VAL A 142 -10.74 -11.80 15.81
N THR A 143 -9.85 -12.75 15.60
CA THR A 143 -8.53 -12.51 15.00
C THR A 143 -8.42 -13.28 13.69
N VAL A 144 -8.22 -12.56 12.59
CA VAL A 144 -7.90 -13.13 11.28
C VAL A 144 -6.40 -13.16 11.09
N MET A 145 -5.90 -14.31 10.63
CA MET A 145 -4.48 -14.60 10.40
C MET A 145 -4.34 -15.61 9.23
N GLY A 146 -3.13 -16.05 8.90
CA GLY A 146 -2.97 -17.14 7.95
C GLY A 146 -1.76 -18.02 8.20
N SER A 147 -1.69 -19.13 7.47
CA SER A 147 -0.50 -19.98 7.47
C SER A 147 0.48 -19.43 6.44
N PRO A 148 1.72 -19.05 6.81
CA PRO A 148 2.74 -18.64 5.85
C PRO A 148 2.97 -19.71 4.77
N ASN A 149 3.34 -19.28 3.55
CA ASN A 149 3.64 -20.14 2.41
C ASN A 149 2.51 -21.12 2.02
N SER A 150 1.27 -20.84 2.39
CA SER A 150 0.09 -21.67 2.15
C SER A 150 -1.06 -20.81 1.60
N GLU A 151 -2.08 -21.44 1.02
CA GLU A 151 -3.32 -20.78 0.60
C GLU A 151 -4.35 -20.70 1.75
N VAL A 152 -3.98 -21.20 2.94
CA VAL A 152 -4.83 -21.29 4.13
C VAL A 152 -4.78 -20.01 4.98
N MET A 153 -5.96 -19.50 5.31
CA MET A 153 -6.23 -18.42 6.26
C MET A 153 -7.05 -18.96 7.45
N GLY A 154 -7.02 -18.25 8.58
CA GLY A 154 -7.70 -18.64 9.80
C GLY A 154 -8.47 -17.47 10.45
N ILE A 155 -9.59 -17.79 11.09
CA ILE A 155 -10.40 -16.89 11.92
C ILE A 155 -10.48 -17.52 13.30
N HIS A 156 -9.71 -16.98 14.24
CA HIS A 156 -9.81 -17.37 15.64
C HIS A 156 -10.89 -16.54 16.32
N VAL A 157 -11.78 -17.21 17.06
CA VAL A 157 -12.89 -16.58 17.77
C VAL A 157 -12.77 -16.91 19.23
N GLU A 158 -12.80 -15.87 20.06
CA GLU A 158 -12.98 -15.96 21.50
C GLU A 158 -14.33 -15.28 21.80
N ASP A 159 -15.31 -16.02 22.30
CA ASP A 159 -16.65 -15.48 22.60
C ASP A 159 -17.21 -16.10 23.88
N THR A 160 -17.17 -15.34 24.97
CA THR A 160 -17.61 -15.75 26.31
C THR A 160 -19.01 -15.20 26.65
N ARG A 161 -19.75 -14.66 25.67
CA ARG A 161 -21.12 -14.18 25.89
C ARG A 161 -22.05 -15.34 26.27
N GLY A 162 -22.85 -15.14 27.32
CA GLY A 162 -23.99 -16.00 27.61
C GLY A 162 -25.09 -15.86 26.55
N GLY A 163 -25.82 -16.94 26.28
CA GLY A 163 -27.00 -16.92 25.42
C GLY A 163 -26.72 -16.92 23.90
N VAL A 164 -25.48 -17.18 23.47
CA VAL A 164 -25.17 -17.42 22.05
C VAL A 164 -25.79 -18.76 21.65
N SER A 165 -26.88 -18.73 20.89
CA SER A 165 -27.67 -19.91 20.52
C SER A 165 -27.25 -20.51 19.18
N ASN A 166 -26.56 -19.74 18.33
CA ASN A 166 -26.13 -20.17 17.01
C ASN A 166 -24.81 -19.50 16.61
N VAL A 167 -23.94 -20.27 15.97
CA VAL A 167 -22.73 -19.79 15.28
C VAL A 167 -22.72 -20.44 13.89
N ALA A 168 -22.69 -19.62 12.84
CA ALA A 168 -22.63 -20.08 11.47
C ALA A 168 -21.47 -19.43 10.72
N PHE A 169 -20.75 -20.23 9.96
CA PHE A 169 -19.78 -19.77 8.98
C PHE A 169 -20.22 -20.18 7.58
N ASP A 170 -20.54 -19.18 6.75
CA ASP A 170 -20.94 -19.37 5.36
C ASP A 170 -19.76 -19.09 4.42
N LEU A 171 -19.58 -19.97 3.44
CA LEU A 171 -18.76 -19.72 2.26
C LEU A 171 -19.70 -19.61 1.06
N SER A 172 -19.68 -18.47 0.37
CA SER A 172 -20.58 -18.23 -0.75
C SER A 172 -19.90 -17.57 -1.95
N MET A 173 -20.44 -17.81 -3.14
CA MET A 173 -20.03 -17.18 -4.38
C MET A 173 -20.95 -16.01 -4.75
N TRP A 174 -20.39 -14.96 -5.35
CA TRP A 174 -21.17 -13.98 -6.13
C TRP A 174 -21.96 -14.66 -7.25
N ASP A 175 -22.95 -13.96 -7.81
CA ASP A 175 -23.79 -14.53 -8.85
C ASP A 175 -22.97 -14.84 -10.13
N PRO A 176 -22.76 -16.12 -10.49
CA PRO A 176 -21.99 -16.48 -11.67
C PRO A 176 -22.58 -15.94 -12.98
N ALA A 177 -23.88 -15.63 -13.01
CA ALA A 177 -24.50 -15.01 -14.19
C ALA A 177 -23.92 -13.61 -14.49
N THR A 178 -23.37 -12.92 -13.48
CA THR A 178 -22.77 -11.59 -13.61
C THR A 178 -21.32 -11.62 -14.06
N VAL A 179 -20.69 -12.80 -14.12
CA VAL A 179 -19.29 -12.95 -14.54
C VAL A 179 -19.17 -12.58 -16.02
N GLN A 180 -18.34 -11.57 -16.29
CA GLN A 180 -18.03 -11.04 -17.61
C GLN A 180 -16.65 -11.54 -18.07
N ASN A 181 -16.41 -11.61 -19.37
CA ASN A 181 -15.09 -11.97 -19.89
C ASN A 181 -14.11 -10.78 -19.87
N ILE A 182 -13.78 -10.33 -18.66
CA ILE A 182 -12.80 -9.25 -18.39
C ILE A 182 -11.42 -9.79 -18.00
N ALA A 183 -11.31 -11.12 -17.92
CA ALA A 183 -10.08 -11.85 -17.65
C ALA A 183 -9.67 -12.65 -18.91
N ASP A 184 -8.61 -13.45 -18.81
CA ASP A 184 -8.12 -14.28 -19.91
C ASP A 184 -8.67 -15.71 -19.85
N VAL A 185 -9.97 -15.83 -19.65
CA VAL A 185 -10.62 -17.13 -19.50
C VAL A 185 -10.95 -17.72 -20.88
N PRO A 186 -10.45 -18.94 -21.22
CA PRO A 186 -10.73 -19.56 -22.52
C PRO A 186 -12.21 -19.90 -22.73
N ASP A 187 -12.87 -20.38 -21.68
CA ASP A 187 -14.30 -20.70 -21.68
C ASP A 187 -14.97 -20.17 -20.41
N LEU A 188 -15.81 -19.15 -20.58
CA LEU A 188 -16.50 -18.51 -19.48
C LEU A 188 -17.54 -19.45 -18.82
N ASN A 189 -18.09 -20.43 -19.55
CA ASN A 189 -19.07 -21.36 -19.00
C ASN A 189 -18.45 -22.27 -17.93
N THR A 190 -17.20 -22.69 -18.15
CA THR A 190 -16.42 -23.41 -17.15
C THR A 190 -16.26 -22.61 -15.84
N TRP A 191 -16.14 -21.29 -15.92
CA TRP A 191 -16.03 -20.42 -14.75
C TRP A 191 -17.36 -20.06 -14.11
N ARG A 192 -18.46 -20.13 -14.87
CA ARG A 192 -19.84 -20.00 -14.38
C ARG A 192 -20.34 -21.29 -13.71
N THR A 193 -19.71 -22.42 -14.00
CA THR A 193 -20.04 -23.71 -13.41
C THR A 193 -19.46 -23.82 -12.02
N ILE A 194 -20.34 -24.08 -11.05
CA ILE A 194 -20.00 -24.16 -9.63
C ILE A 194 -20.41 -25.54 -9.13
N SER A 195 -19.53 -26.19 -8.38
CA SER A 195 -19.86 -27.41 -7.64
C SER A 195 -19.64 -27.20 -6.15
N THR A 196 -20.64 -27.54 -5.35
CA THR A 196 -20.60 -27.49 -3.88
C THR A 196 -20.44 -28.89 -3.31
N PHE A 197 -19.76 -29.00 -2.18
CA PHE A 197 -19.66 -30.26 -1.43
C PHE A 197 -19.68 -30.00 0.08
N SER A 198 -20.11 -31.01 0.81
CA SER A 198 -20.03 -31.07 2.27
C SER A 198 -19.79 -32.50 2.72
N ASP A 199 -18.80 -32.70 3.57
CA ASP A 199 -18.53 -33.95 4.28
C ASP A 199 -18.38 -33.66 5.79
N ALA A 200 -18.20 -34.70 6.61
CA ALA A 200 -18.17 -34.56 8.07
C ALA A 200 -17.07 -33.60 8.59
N ASN A 201 -16.04 -33.31 7.79
CA ASN A 201 -14.88 -32.54 8.22
C ASN A 201 -14.73 -31.19 7.49
N VAL A 202 -15.23 -31.09 6.26
CA VAL A 202 -14.99 -29.96 5.36
C VAL A 202 -16.25 -29.68 4.52
N ALA A 203 -16.53 -28.41 4.30
CA ALA A 203 -17.44 -27.99 3.23
C ALA A 203 -16.81 -26.90 2.37
N GLY A 204 -17.17 -26.89 1.09
CA GLY A 204 -16.62 -25.94 0.14
C GLY A 204 -17.39 -25.90 -1.17
N PHE A 205 -16.95 -24.99 -2.03
CA PHE A 205 -17.37 -24.93 -3.42
C PHE A 205 -16.16 -24.72 -4.33
N SER A 206 -16.31 -25.07 -5.59
CA SER A 206 -15.26 -24.93 -6.59
C SER A 206 -15.82 -24.40 -7.90
N ARG A 207 -14.96 -23.71 -8.66
CA ARG A 207 -15.23 -23.27 -10.03
C ARG A 207 -14.01 -23.41 -10.91
N GLY A 208 -14.22 -23.42 -12.23
CA GLY A 208 -13.14 -23.57 -13.20
C GLY A 208 -12.55 -24.98 -13.27
N GLN A 209 -13.18 -26.01 -12.70
CA GLN A 209 -12.57 -27.33 -12.57
C GLN A 209 -12.22 -28.00 -13.91
N THR A 210 -12.92 -27.63 -14.97
CA THR A 210 -12.69 -28.14 -16.34
C THR A 210 -11.91 -27.18 -17.22
N ASP A 211 -11.30 -26.12 -16.65
CA ASP A 211 -10.59 -25.13 -17.46
C ASP A 211 -9.39 -25.80 -18.14
N ALA A 212 -9.30 -25.63 -19.47
CA ALA A 212 -8.30 -26.28 -20.31
C ALA A 212 -6.86 -25.85 -19.97
N GLY A 213 -6.68 -24.62 -19.49
CA GLY A 213 -5.40 -24.12 -18.99
C GLY A 213 -5.00 -24.70 -17.64
N GLY A 214 -5.91 -25.41 -16.95
CA GLY A 214 -5.67 -25.97 -15.63
C GLY A 214 -5.93 -24.98 -14.49
N PHE A 215 -6.63 -23.89 -14.77
CA PHE A 215 -6.95 -22.85 -13.81
C PHE A 215 -8.29 -23.09 -13.13
N GLY A 216 -8.60 -22.32 -12.09
CA GLY A 216 -9.74 -22.56 -11.22
C GLY A 216 -9.28 -22.83 -9.80
N TYR A 217 -10.23 -22.95 -8.88
CA TYR A 217 -9.94 -23.06 -7.45
C TYR A 217 -11.07 -23.72 -6.69
N THR A 218 -10.78 -24.09 -5.44
CA THR A 218 -11.75 -24.53 -4.44
C THR A 218 -11.65 -23.64 -3.21
N MET A 219 -12.77 -23.03 -2.81
CA MET A 219 -12.91 -22.37 -1.51
C MET A 219 -13.56 -23.35 -0.54
N ALA A 220 -12.89 -23.66 0.57
CA ALA A 220 -13.39 -24.62 1.55
C ALA A 220 -12.98 -24.25 2.98
N ALA A 221 -13.70 -24.76 3.96
CA ALA A 221 -13.44 -24.51 5.37
C ALA A 221 -13.69 -25.72 6.29
N THR A 222 -13.09 -25.65 7.48
CA THR A 222 -13.21 -26.61 8.59
C THR A 222 -13.06 -25.86 9.93
N VAL A 223 -13.36 -26.53 11.05
CA VAL A 223 -13.27 -25.94 12.39
C VAL A 223 -12.38 -26.78 13.32
N GLU A 224 -11.55 -26.10 14.10
CA GLU A 224 -10.71 -26.60 15.19
C GLU A 224 -11.24 -26.05 16.52
N GLY A 225 -11.27 -26.86 17.59
CA GLY A 225 -11.63 -26.42 18.94
C GLY A 225 -13.14 -26.42 19.27
N ALA A 226 -14.02 -26.68 18.28
CA ALA A 226 -15.46 -26.83 18.50
C ALA A 226 -16.06 -27.96 17.66
N ASN A 227 -17.12 -28.57 18.16
CA ASN A 227 -17.97 -29.46 17.37
C ASN A 227 -18.73 -28.65 16.31
N PHE A 228 -18.87 -29.19 15.10
CA PHE A 228 -19.60 -28.54 14.03
C PHE A 228 -20.25 -29.57 13.09
N THR A 229 -21.25 -29.14 12.35
CA THR A 229 -21.79 -29.86 11.20
C THR A 229 -21.60 -29.04 9.94
N THR A 230 -21.61 -29.71 8.79
CA THR A 230 -21.50 -29.07 7.48
C THR A 230 -22.76 -29.30 6.66
N GLN A 231 -23.07 -28.39 5.75
CA GLN A 231 -24.17 -28.56 4.80
C GLN A 231 -23.95 -27.75 3.52
N VAL A 232 -24.44 -28.29 2.40
CA VAL A 232 -24.69 -27.49 1.19
C VAL A 232 -26.02 -26.76 1.38
N VAL A 233 -25.98 -25.43 1.43
CA VAL A 233 -27.18 -24.60 1.59
C VAL A 233 -27.92 -24.46 0.26
N ASN A 234 -27.17 -24.24 -0.81
CA ASN A 234 -27.64 -24.23 -2.20
C ASN A 234 -26.43 -24.38 -3.14
N GLY A 235 -26.63 -24.35 -4.46
CA GLY A 235 -25.55 -24.53 -5.44
C GLY A 235 -24.44 -23.46 -5.45
N ARG A 236 -24.50 -22.43 -4.58
CA ARG A 236 -23.52 -21.34 -4.47
C ARG A 236 -23.08 -21.05 -3.03
N ASN A 237 -23.63 -21.76 -2.05
CA ASN A 237 -23.39 -21.50 -0.64
C ASN A 237 -23.27 -22.81 0.14
N VAL A 238 -22.26 -22.89 0.99
CA VAL A 238 -22.07 -23.97 1.98
C VAL A 238 -21.92 -23.37 3.37
N ARG A 239 -22.36 -24.10 4.38
CA ARG A 239 -22.36 -23.63 5.76
C ARG A 239 -21.72 -24.64 6.71
N LEU A 240 -20.97 -24.11 7.67
CA LEU A 240 -20.55 -24.82 8.87
C LEU A 240 -21.39 -24.29 10.04
N ASN A 241 -22.18 -25.15 10.68
CA ASN A 241 -22.91 -24.82 11.90
C ASN A 241 -22.05 -25.25 13.09
N ILE A 242 -21.57 -24.26 13.86
CA ILE A 242 -20.58 -24.47 14.92
C ILE A 242 -21.32 -24.48 16.25
N THR A 243 -21.04 -25.48 17.08
CA THR A 243 -21.55 -25.53 18.45
C THR A 243 -20.92 -24.38 19.23
N PRO A 244 -21.73 -23.46 19.82
CA PRO A 244 -21.19 -22.35 20.59
C PRO A 244 -20.24 -22.83 21.69
N THR A 245 -19.01 -22.31 21.68
CA THR A 245 -17.96 -22.57 22.67
C THR A 245 -17.18 -21.28 22.89
N SER A 246 -16.42 -21.20 23.98
CA SER A 246 -15.71 -19.96 24.33
C SER A 246 -14.52 -19.64 23.44
N SER A 247 -13.95 -20.63 22.75
CA SER A 247 -12.79 -20.45 21.86
C SER A 247 -12.74 -21.53 20.79
N TYR A 248 -12.58 -21.13 19.52
CA TYR A 248 -12.43 -22.03 18.38
C TYR A 248 -11.76 -21.29 17.20
N THR A 249 -11.28 -22.06 16.22
CA THR A 249 -10.67 -21.52 14.99
C THR A 249 -11.35 -22.08 13.76
N ILE A 250 -11.77 -21.20 12.86
CA ILE A 250 -12.25 -21.57 11.53
C ILE A 250 -11.07 -21.45 10.57
N TRP A 251 -10.71 -22.54 9.91
CA TRP A 251 -9.70 -22.55 8.86
C TRP A 251 -10.37 -22.57 7.51
N PHE A 252 -9.91 -21.72 6.58
CA PHE A 252 -10.39 -21.72 5.21
C PHE A 252 -9.24 -21.59 4.22
N THR A 253 -9.45 -22.05 2.99
CA THR A 253 -8.47 -21.97 1.90
C THR A 253 -9.13 -21.55 0.61
N ALA A 254 -8.36 -20.90 -0.28
CA ALA A 254 -8.69 -20.71 -1.68
C ALA A 254 -7.68 -21.50 -2.52
N ALA A 255 -7.78 -22.83 -2.49
CA ALA A 255 -6.81 -23.73 -3.10
C ALA A 255 -6.88 -23.62 -4.63
N SER A 256 -5.81 -23.15 -5.27
CA SER A 256 -5.77 -23.02 -6.73
C SER A 256 -5.42 -24.35 -7.40
N ARG A 257 -6.00 -24.59 -8.58
CA ARG A 257 -5.70 -25.78 -9.39
C ARG A 257 -4.25 -25.81 -9.87
N ILE A 258 -3.64 -24.65 -10.10
CA ILE A 258 -2.24 -24.57 -10.54
C ILE A 258 -1.25 -24.96 -9.45
N ASN A 259 -1.63 -24.80 -8.17
CA ASN A 259 -0.83 -25.22 -7.02
C ASN A 259 -1.19 -26.65 -6.57
N ALA A 260 -2.33 -27.18 -7.01
CA ALA A 260 -2.81 -28.48 -6.61
C ALA A 260 -2.12 -29.63 -7.36
N PRO A 261 -1.67 -30.68 -6.66
CA PRO A 261 -1.29 -31.95 -7.28
C PRO A 261 -2.38 -32.45 -8.22
N ASN A 262 -2.01 -32.90 -9.42
CA ASN A 262 -2.93 -33.35 -10.47
C ASN A 262 -4.03 -32.33 -10.86
N ARG A 263 -3.85 -31.04 -10.51
CA ARG A 263 -4.85 -29.97 -10.68
C ARG A 263 -6.18 -30.24 -9.95
N ASP A 264 -6.17 -31.08 -8.93
CA ASP A 264 -7.33 -31.38 -8.08
C ASP A 264 -7.36 -30.42 -6.88
N SER A 265 -7.96 -29.25 -7.11
CA SER A 265 -8.08 -28.24 -6.05
C SER A 265 -8.98 -28.68 -4.88
N VAL A 266 -9.89 -29.64 -5.08
CA VAL A 266 -10.79 -30.11 -4.02
C VAL A 266 -10.02 -31.01 -3.05
N ALA A 267 -9.25 -31.96 -3.57
CA ALA A 267 -8.35 -32.79 -2.76
C ALA A 267 -7.28 -31.94 -2.07
N GLN A 268 -6.71 -30.97 -2.78
CA GLN A 268 -5.73 -30.04 -2.22
C GLN A 268 -6.33 -29.22 -1.06
N ALA A 269 -7.55 -28.69 -1.20
CA ALA A 269 -8.22 -27.96 -0.13
C ALA A 269 -8.40 -28.83 1.13
N ARG A 270 -8.87 -30.08 0.98
CA ARG A 270 -9.00 -31.03 2.10
C ARG A 270 -7.65 -31.29 2.79
N SER A 271 -6.60 -31.52 1.99
CA SER A 271 -5.25 -31.79 2.51
C SER A 271 -4.67 -30.61 3.28
N GLN A 272 -4.76 -29.39 2.72
CA GLN A 272 -4.30 -28.16 3.36
C GLN A 272 -5.03 -27.90 4.69
N LEU A 273 -6.35 -28.07 4.70
CA LEU A 273 -7.17 -27.87 5.90
C LEU A 273 -6.91 -28.94 6.98
N ALA A 274 -6.69 -30.19 6.59
CA ALA A 274 -6.29 -31.24 7.54
C ALA A 274 -4.89 -30.97 8.14
N SER A 275 -3.95 -30.52 7.31
CA SER A 275 -2.58 -30.20 7.73
C SER A 275 -2.52 -29.03 8.72
N VAL A 276 -3.26 -27.95 8.46
CA VAL A 276 -3.27 -26.80 9.39
C VAL A 276 -3.92 -27.16 10.72
N LYS A 277 -5.00 -27.97 10.73
CA LYS A 277 -5.63 -28.45 11.97
C LYS A 277 -4.68 -29.32 12.79
N SER A 278 -3.88 -30.17 12.13
CA SER A 278 -2.87 -30.99 12.79
C SER A 278 -1.76 -30.13 13.43
N THR A 279 -1.39 -29.04 12.75
CA THR A 279 -0.43 -28.05 13.28
C THR A 279 -1.01 -27.29 14.48
N GLY A 280 -2.31 -26.98 14.41
CA GLY A 280 -3.08 -26.29 15.45
C GLY A 280 -2.95 -24.77 15.41
N TYR A 281 -3.91 -24.08 16.03
CA TYR A 281 -3.99 -22.62 16.10
C TYR A 281 -2.72 -21.98 16.66
N THR A 282 -2.28 -22.41 17.86
CA THR A 282 -1.16 -21.76 18.58
C THR A 282 0.13 -21.76 17.75
N ASN A 283 0.51 -22.90 17.18
CA ASN A 283 1.72 -23.01 16.37
C ASN A 283 1.61 -22.22 15.08
N THR A 284 0.46 -22.31 14.39
CA THR A 284 0.24 -21.57 13.13
C THR A 284 0.27 -20.06 13.37
N PHE A 285 -0.36 -19.58 14.45
CA PHE A 285 -0.36 -18.17 14.82
C PHE A 285 1.05 -17.65 15.15
N ASN A 286 1.85 -18.43 15.88
CA ASN A 286 3.24 -18.05 16.16
C ASN A 286 4.09 -18.05 14.89
N ASN A 287 3.94 -19.05 14.02
CA ASN A 287 4.63 -19.07 12.72
C ASN A 287 4.26 -17.87 11.85
N TYR A 288 2.98 -17.47 11.86
CA TYR A 288 2.49 -16.31 11.13
C TYR A 288 3.12 -15.00 11.61
N ARG A 289 3.11 -14.75 12.92
CA ARG A 289 3.72 -13.56 13.51
C ARG A 289 5.22 -13.52 13.26
N ASN A 290 5.91 -14.65 13.49
CA ASN A 290 7.35 -14.75 13.25
C ASN A 290 7.74 -14.46 11.80
N TRP A 291 6.89 -14.87 10.84
CA TRP A 291 7.11 -14.56 9.43
C TRP A 291 7.05 -13.05 9.16
N TRP A 292 6.06 -12.34 9.72
CA TRP A 292 5.99 -10.88 9.61
C TRP A 292 7.09 -10.16 10.38
N HIS A 293 7.47 -10.64 11.57
CA HIS A 293 8.57 -10.07 12.34
C HIS A 293 9.89 -10.18 11.57
N ALA A 294 10.14 -11.33 10.94
CA ALA A 294 11.31 -11.54 10.09
C ALA A 294 11.28 -10.70 8.81
N PHE A 295 10.09 -10.45 8.25
CA PHE A 295 9.91 -9.52 7.13
C PHE A 295 10.34 -8.11 7.54
N TRP A 296 9.77 -7.56 8.62
CA TRP A 296 10.07 -6.19 9.06
C TRP A 296 11.50 -5.98 9.55
N ALA A 297 12.16 -7.02 10.04
CA ALA A 297 13.56 -6.94 10.47
C ALA A 297 14.57 -6.70 9.32
N LYS A 298 14.15 -6.81 8.05
CA LYS A 298 15.05 -6.63 6.90
C LYS A 298 15.38 -5.18 6.58
N SER A 299 14.49 -4.24 6.89
CA SER A 299 14.66 -2.82 6.58
C SER A 299 13.90 -1.94 7.57
N PHE A 300 14.20 -0.65 7.58
CA PHE A 300 13.55 0.30 8.47
C PHE A 300 13.51 1.70 7.87
N VAL A 301 12.44 2.45 8.13
CA VAL A 301 12.24 3.83 7.71
C VAL A 301 11.55 4.62 8.82
N GLN A 302 12.11 5.76 9.15
CA GLN A 302 11.45 6.86 9.84
C GLN A 302 11.41 8.06 8.90
N TYR A 303 10.24 8.67 8.76
CA TYR A 303 10.03 9.86 7.94
C TYR A 303 8.99 10.74 8.62
N SER A 304 9.43 11.74 9.39
CA SER A 304 8.56 12.46 10.32
C SER A 304 8.92 13.94 10.41
N ASN A 305 7.97 14.77 10.82
CA ASN A 305 8.19 16.20 11.03
C ASN A 305 7.17 16.80 12.01
N SER A 306 7.38 18.06 12.39
CA SER A 306 6.55 18.70 13.43
C SER A 306 5.07 18.85 13.06
N ASN A 307 4.75 19.00 11.77
CA ASN A 307 3.37 19.15 11.29
C ASN A 307 2.64 17.81 11.03
N ARG A 308 3.33 16.67 11.24
CA ARG A 308 2.81 15.29 11.08
C ARG A 308 2.41 14.87 9.67
N ASP A 309 2.59 15.71 8.66
CA ASP A 309 2.35 15.30 7.28
C ASP A 309 3.38 14.28 6.82
N ALA A 310 4.66 14.44 7.21
CA ALA A 310 5.69 13.44 6.94
C ALA A 310 5.36 12.11 7.64
N ASP A 311 4.88 12.14 8.89
CA ASP A 311 4.42 10.96 9.61
C ASP A 311 3.27 10.27 8.84
N TYR A 312 2.36 11.01 8.21
CA TYR A 312 1.33 10.43 7.35
C TYR A 312 1.93 9.71 6.14
N LEU A 313 2.96 10.28 5.49
CA LEU A 313 3.68 9.63 4.39
C LEU A 313 4.36 8.33 4.87
N GLU A 314 4.93 8.30 6.07
CA GLU A 314 5.49 7.10 6.70
C GLU A 314 4.40 6.05 6.98
N ASN A 315 3.22 6.46 7.46
CA ASN A 315 2.09 5.55 7.66
C ASN A 315 1.68 4.86 6.37
N VAL A 316 1.59 5.60 5.26
CA VAL A 316 1.28 5.01 3.96
C VAL A 316 2.41 4.11 3.50
N TYR A 317 3.67 4.45 3.72
CA TYR A 317 4.81 3.57 3.39
C TYR A 317 4.68 2.18 4.01
N TYR A 318 4.43 2.11 5.33
CA TYR A 318 4.29 0.82 6.01
C TYR A 318 3.03 0.06 5.59
N LEU A 319 1.90 0.76 5.41
CA LEU A 319 0.66 0.15 4.94
C LEU A 319 0.79 -0.41 3.51
N SER A 320 1.37 0.37 2.59
CA SER A 320 1.64 -0.04 1.21
C SER A 320 2.55 -1.25 1.14
N THR A 321 3.64 -1.24 1.92
CA THR A 321 4.59 -2.36 2.00
C THR A 321 3.87 -3.63 2.46
N TYR A 322 3.08 -3.54 3.53
CA TYR A 322 2.27 -4.66 4.03
C TYR A 322 1.29 -5.17 2.96
N MET A 323 0.51 -4.28 2.36
CA MET A 323 -0.52 -4.66 1.37
C MET A 323 0.07 -5.35 0.15
N ILE A 324 1.22 -4.90 -0.35
CA ILE A 324 1.83 -5.58 -1.50
C ILE A 324 2.45 -6.91 -1.05
N ALA A 325 3.21 -6.94 0.06
CA ALA A 325 3.84 -8.17 0.56
C ALA A 325 2.83 -9.26 0.91
N ALA A 326 1.68 -8.90 1.47
CA ALA A 326 0.62 -9.82 1.89
C ALA A 326 -0.04 -10.60 0.73
N GLY A 327 0.27 -10.27 -0.53
CA GLY A 327 -0.17 -11.04 -1.70
C GLY A 327 0.90 -11.29 -2.77
N SER A 328 2.19 -11.19 -2.44
CA SER A 328 3.28 -11.26 -3.44
C SER A 328 4.14 -12.53 -3.43
N TYR A 329 3.78 -13.56 -2.65
CA TYR A 329 4.51 -14.83 -2.50
C TYR A 329 3.89 -16.02 -3.27
N GLY A 330 3.26 -15.72 -4.41
CA GLY A 330 2.67 -16.71 -5.33
C GLY A 330 3.63 -17.27 -6.38
N ASN A 331 3.09 -18.05 -7.30
CA ASN A 331 3.75 -18.40 -8.56
C ASN A 331 3.79 -17.23 -9.53
N TYR A 332 2.80 -16.34 -9.47
CA TYR A 332 2.71 -15.11 -10.26
C TYR A 332 2.77 -13.87 -9.36
N PRO A 333 3.17 -12.70 -9.90
CA PRO A 333 3.19 -11.48 -9.12
C PRO A 333 1.77 -10.99 -8.79
N LEU A 334 1.62 -10.36 -7.62
CA LEU A 334 0.48 -9.52 -7.27
C LEU A 334 0.14 -8.56 -8.41
N HIS A 335 -1.05 -8.69 -8.98
CA HIS A 335 -1.47 -7.90 -10.13
C HIS A 335 -1.73 -6.42 -9.74
N PHE A 336 -1.21 -5.46 -10.51
CA PHE A 336 -1.28 -4.01 -10.21
C PHE A 336 -2.69 -3.45 -9.96
N ILE A 337 -3.70 -4.03 -10.60
CA ILE A 337 -5.09 -3.59 -10.48
C ILE A 337 -5.91 -4.40 -9.48
N ASN A 338 -5.74 -5.72 -9.41
CA ASN A 338 -6.60 -6.62 -8.63
C ASN A 338 -6.02 -6.92 -7.26
N GLY A 339 -4.70 -7.07 -7.22
CA GLY A 339 -3.97 -7.71 -6.15
C GLY A 339 -4.74 -8.88 -5.55
N VAL A 340 -4.76 -8.94 -4.22
CA VAL A 340 -5.58 -9.89 -3.45
C VAL A 340 -6.60 -9.17 -2.54
N PHE A 341 -6.72 -7.85 -2.69
CA PHE A 341 -7.51 -6.98 -1.82
C PHE A 341 -8.50 -6.16 -2.65
N ARG A 342 -9.65 -6.76 -2.95
CA ARG A 342 -10.79 -6.06 -3.56
C ARG A 342 -12.11 -6.51 -2.95
N ALA A 343 -13.07 -5.60 -3.00
CA ALA A 343 -14.45 -5.78 -2.56
C ALA A 343 -15.38 -5.24 -3.66
N THR A 344 -14.96 -5.43 -4.92
CA THR A 344 -15.69 -5.08 -6.13
C THR A 344 -16.28 -6.32 -6.80
N GLN A 345 -16.50 -7.39 -6.04
CA GLN A 345 -17.00 -8.67 -6.55
C GLN A 345 -16.06 -9.23 -7.63
N ASP A 346 -16.62 -9.82 -8.69
CA ASP A 346 -15.92 -10.32 -9.87
C ASP A 346 -15.72 -9.24 -10.96
N ASN A 347 -15.76 -7.95 -10.59
CA ASN A 347 -15.57 -6.84 -11.50
C ASN A 347 -14.16 -6.23 -11.40
N SER A 348 -13.51 -6.07 -12.53
CA SER A 348 -12.22 -5.41 -12.70
C SER A 348 -11.98 -4.90 -14.12
N LYS A 349 -10.88 -4.16 -14.32
CA LYS A 349 -10.38 -3.67 -15.60
C LYS A 349 -8.98 -4.22 -15.87
N TRP A 350 -8.55 -4.21 -17.14
CA TRP A 350 -7.17 -4.52 -17.56
C TRP A 350 -6.54 -5.76 -16.89
N SER A 351 -7.36 -6.79 -16.65
CA SER A 351 -6.94 -7.97 -15.89
C SER A 351 -6.68 -9.19 -16.77
N ASN A 352 -6.79 -9.03 -18.09
CA ASN A 352 -6.49 -10.07 -19.08
C ASN A 352 -4.99 -10.17 -19.40
N ALA A 353 -4.16 -9.27 -18.87
CA ALA A 353 -2.72 -9.25 -19.06
C ALA A 353 -2.02 -8.47 -17.94
N TYR A 354 -0.74 -8.74 -17.71
CA TYR A 354 0.13 -7.90 -16.90
C TYR A 354 0.67 -6.76 -17.76
N TRP A 355 0.45 -5.53 -17.31
CA TRP A 355 0.95 -4.32 -17.95
C TRP A 355 2.29 -3.96 -17.33
N TYR A 356 3.38 -4.01 -18.09
CA TYR A 356 4.71 -3.86 -17.52
C TYR A 356 4.89 -2.50 -16.85
N TRP A 357 4.46 -1.42 -17.50
CA TRP A 357 4.50 -0.05 -16.98
C TRP A 357 3.93 0.03 -15.57
N ASN A 358 2.69 -0.43 -15.40
CA ASN A 358 1.97 -0.39 -14.14
C ASN A 358 2.57 -1.35 -13.11
N GLN A 359 2.94 -2.55 -13.58
CA GLN A 359 3.42 -3.62 -12.74
C GLN A 359 4.81 -3.30 -12.14
N ARG A 360 5.70 -2.61 -12.87
CA ARG A 360 7.03 -2.23 -12.35
C ARG A 360 6.92 -1.30 -11.16
N ASP A 361 5.93 -0.40 -11.15
CA ASP A 361 5.77 0.64 -10.14
C ASP A 361 5.38 0.04 -8.79
N VAL A 362 4.62 -1.07 -8.80
CA VAL A 362 4.27 -1.84 -7.59
C VAL A 362 5.51 -2.49 -6.96
N TYR A 363 6.53 -2.85 -7.74
CA TYR A 363 7.58 -3.77 -7.32
C TYR A 363 8.94 -3.10 -7.07
N ASN A 364 9.36 -2.13 -7.89
CA ASN A 364 10.74 -1.67 -7.94
C ASN A 364 11.31 -1.14 -6.59
N SER A 365 10.45 -0.72 -5.65
CA SER A 365 10.86 -0.30 -4.30
C SER A 365 11.43 -1.44 -3.45
N PHE A 366 11.09 -2.70 -3.74
CA PHE A 366 11.48 -3.86 -2.92
C PHE A 366 12.94 -4.29 -3.08
N PHE A 367 13.66 -3.77 -4.09
CA PHE A 367 15.12 -3.84 -4.07
C PHE A 367 15.69 -3.05 -2.88
N ALA A 368 15.40 -1.74 -2.83
CA ALA A 368 15.92 -0.86 -1.79
C ALA A 368 15.36 -1.17 -0.40
N SER A 369 14.14 -1.69 -0.32
CA SER A 369 13.51 -2.11 0.95
C SER A 369 14.01 -3.47 1.45
N ASN A 370 15.03 -4.07 0.82
CA ASN A 370 15.64 -5.34 1.22
C ASN A 370 14.70 -6.57 1.14
N HIS A 371 13.81 -6.59 0.15
CA HIS A 371 12.87 -7.70 -0.10
C HIS A 371 13.02 -8.23 -1.53
N THR A 372 14.26 -8.51 -1.93
CA THR A 372 14.61 -8.99 -3.28
C THR A 372 13.88 -10.28 -3.69
N GLU A 373 13.33 -11.04 -2.75
CA GLU A 373 12.48 -12.19 -3.02
C GLU A 373 11.17 -11.82 -3.75
N LEU A 374 10.61 -10.63 -3.50
CA LEU A 374 9.41 -10.15 -4.18
C LEU A 374 9.73 -9.75 -5.63
N MET A 375 10.88 -9.09 -5.83
CA MET A 375 11.38 -8.78 -7.17
C MET A 375 11.66 -10.06 -7.99
N ASN A 376 12.16 -11.11 -7.35
CA ASN A 376 12.36 -12.38 -8.03
C ASN A 376 11.05 -12.96 -8.57
N ASN A 377 9.94 -12.89 -7.82
CA ASN A 377 8.64 -13.35 -8.32
C ASN A 377 8.16 -12.55 -9.54
N PHE A 378 8.29 -11.22 -9.50
CA PHE A 378 7.99 -10.35 -10.63
C PHE A 378 8.87 -10.66 -11.86
N ASN A 379 10.19 -10.75 -11.69
CA ASN A 379 11.12 -11.10 -12.76
C ASN A 379 10.86 -12.51 -13.32
N ARG A 380 10.37 -13.44 -12.49
CA ARG A 380 10.04 -14.81 -12.90
C ARG A 380 8.90 -14.86 -13.91
N LEU A 381 7.94 -13.91 -13.88
CA LEU A 381 6.87 -13.82 -14.89
C LEU A 381 7.44 -13.73 -16.30
N TYR A 382 8.46 -12.89 -16.50
CA TYR A 382 9.10 -12.72 -17.80
C TYR A 382 10.08 -13.86 -18.06
N SER A 383 11.03 -14.10 -17.16
CA SER A 383 12.13 -15.04 -17.41
C SER A 383 11.69 -16.46 -17.78
N ARG A 384 10.62 -16.99 -17.18
CA ARG A 384 10.08 -18.31 -17.52
C ARG A 384 9.55 -18.42 -18.95
N ASN A 385 9.17 -17.29 -19.55
CA ASN A 385 8.59 -17.21 -20.89
C ASN A 385 9.64 -16.90 -21.97
N TYR A 386 10.94 -16.95 -21.65
CA TYR A 386 12.05 -16.63 -22.56
C TYR A 386 11.92 -17.27 -23.95
N ASN A 387 11.74 -18.60 -24.01
CA ASN A 387 11.67 -19.33 -25.29
C ASN A 387 10.42 -18.93 -26.10
N GLY A 388 9.28 -18.77 -25.44
CA GLY A 388 8.04 -18.33 -26.08
C GLY A 388 8.18 -16.94 -26.68
N LEU A 389 8.77 -16.01 -25.92
CA LEU A 389 9.03 -14.64 -26.36
C LEU A 389 10.02 -14.60 -27.53
N LYS A 390 11.09 -15.41 -27.51
CA LYS A 390 12.02 -15.54 -28.64
C LYS A 390 11.33 -16.03 -29.91
N SER A 391 10.59 -17.13 -29.80
CA SER A 391 9.84 -17.68 -30.94
C SER A 391 8.88 -16.65 -31.51
N TYR A 392 8.16 -15.94 -30.63
CA TYR A 392 7.24 -14.90 -31.02
C TYR A 392 7.94 -13.72 -31.73
N THR A 393 9.10 -13.32 -31.23
CA THR A 393 9.94 -12.25 -31.83
C THR A 393 10.40 -12.63 -33.23
N GLN A 394 10.85 -13.87 -33.43
CA GLN A 394 11.23 -14.37 -34.76
C GLN A 394 10.05 -14.33 -35.73
N THR A 395 8.85 -14.77 -35.30
CA THR A 395 7.65 -14.72 -36.15
C THR A 395 7.25 -13.28 -36.50
N ARG A 396 7.32 -12.35 -35.54
CA ARG A 396 6.85 -10.97 -35.72
C ARG A 396 7.83 -10.10 -36.51
N TYR A 397 9.12 -10.20 -36.23
CA TYR A 397 10.13 -9.28 -36.75
C TYR A 397 11.14 -9.97 -37.70
N GLY A 398 11.16 -11.30 -37.77
CA GLY A 398 12.18 -12.03 -38.53
C GLY A 398 13.57 -11.98 -37.88
N ILE A 399 13.66 -11.56 -36.62
CA ILE A 399 14.90 -11.37 -35.88
C ILE A 399 15.03 -12.44 -34.80
N ASP A 400 16.14 -13.18 -34.77
CA ASP A 400 16.49 -14.07 -33.66
C ASP A 400 16.91 -13.22 -32.45
N ALA A 401 15.92 -12.78 -31.68
CA ALA A 401 16.07 -11.89 -30.54
C ALA A 401 14.90 -12.07 -29.57
N LEU A 402 14.75 -11.17 -28.60
CA LEU A 402 13.66 -11.17 -27.63
C LEU A 402 13.01 -9.79 -27.54
N TRP A 403 11.74 -9.73 -27.90
CA TRP A 403 10.80 -8.65 -27.63
C TRP A 403 9.81 -9.11 -26.55
N VAL A 404 9.57 -8.26 -25.57
CA VAL A 404 8.54 -8.46 -24.54
C VAL A 404 7.36 -7.55 -24.89
N PRO A 405 6.13 -8.09 -25.00
CA PRO A 405 4.94 -7.27 -25.16
C PRO A 405 4.70 -6.37 -23.94
N GLU A 406 4.23 -5.14 -24.15
CA GLU A 406 3.89 -4.23 -23.03
C GLU A 406 2.79 -4.81 -22.15
N THR A 407 1.79 -5.42 -22.78
CA THR A 407 0.74 -6.17 -22.11
C THR A 407 0.95 -7.66 -22.40
N MET A 408 1.42 -8.38 -21.39
CA MET A 408 1.81 -9.79 -21.50
C MET A 408 0.95 -10.63 -20.58
N GLY A 409 0.33 -11.69 -21.10
CA GLY A 409 -0.30 -12.65 -20.20
C GLY A 409 0.71 -13.57 -19.53
N TRP A 410 0.20 -14.41 -18.62
CA TRP A 410 1.01 -15.25 -17.73
C TRP A 410 1.95 -16.26 -18.46
N ASP A 411 1.62 -16.61 -19.71
CA ASP A 411 2.31 -17.56 -20.60
C ASP A 411 3.21 -16.89 -21.66
N GLY A 412 3.42 -15.57 -21.57
CA GLY A 412 4.22 -14.82 -22.53
C GLY A 412 3.48 -14.34 -23.78
N ASN A 413 2.18 -14.66 -23.94
CA ASN A 413 1.41 -14.18 -25.08
C ASN A 413 1.13 -12.67 -24.99
N ALA A 414 1.21 -11.99 -26.12
CA ALA A 414 1.08 -10.54 -26.29
C ALA A 414 -0.38 -10.03 -26.24
N ARG A 415 -1.13 -10.47 -25.22
CA ARG A 415 -2.55 -10.16 -25.03
C ARG A 415 -2.77 -8.66 -24.85
N GLY A 416 -3.57 -8.05 -25.71
CA GLY A 416 -3.81 -6.61 -25.69
C GLY A 416 -2.68 -5.77 -26.31
N THR A 417 -1.59 -6.38 -26.79
CA THR A 417 -0.48 -5.65 -27.41
C THR A 417 -0.60 -5.60 -28.94
N ILE A 418 -0.69 -6.75 -29.61
CA ILE A 418 -0.53 -6.81 -31.09
C ILE A 418 -1.62 -6.04 -31.83
N ASN A 419 -2.86 -6.16 -31.36
CA ASN A 419 -4.04 -5.58 -31.99
C ASN A 419 -4.36 -4.17 -31.44
N SER A 420 -3.38 -3.53 -30.82
CA SER A 420 -3.52 -2.24 -30.16
C SER A 420 -2.55 -1.22 -30.75
N ASP A 421 -3.06 -0.12 -31.28
CA ASP A 421 -2.23 0.97 -31.81
C ASP A 421 -1.39 1.67 -30.72
N TYR A 422 -1.84 1.61 -29.46
CA TYR A 422 -1.16 2.24 -28.33
C TYR A 422 0.05 1.42 -27.85
N THR A 423 -0.02 0.07 -27.87
CA THR A 423 1.02 -0.81 -27.30
C THR A 423 1.84 -1.60 -28.31
N LYS A 424 1.35 -1.86 -29.53
CA LYS A 424 2.01 -2.77 -30.50
C LYS A 424 3.43 -2.41 -30.92
N ASN A 425 3.80 -1.14 -30.76
CA ASN A 425 5.10 -0.57 -31.13
C ASN A 425 5.88 -0.03 -29.92
N ILE A 426 5.52 -0.43 -28.71
CA ILE A 426 6.35 -0.23 -27.52
C ILE A 426 7.43 -1.31 -27.52
N LEU A 427 8.70 -0.89 -27.63
CA LEU A 427 9.85 -1.80 -27.76
C LEU A 427 10.68 -1.89 -26.47
N THR A 428 10.37 -1.06 -25.49
CA THR A 428 11.23 -0.84 -24.30
C THR A 428 10.98 -1.81 -23.17
N THR A 429 9.87 -2.55 -23.19
CA THR A 429 9.50 -3.52 -22.15
C THR A 429 10.57 -4.59 -21.95
N GLY A 430 11.16 -5.09 -23.05
CA GLY A 430 12.25 -6.08 -22.98
C GLY A 430 13.50 -5.54 -22.28
N TYR A 431 13.85 -4.27 -22.54
CA TYR A 431 14.92 -3.58 -21.82
C TYR A 431 14.63 -3.47 -20.33
N GLN A 432 13.45 -2.99 -19.97
CA GLN A 432 13.12 -2.79 -18.56
C GLN A 432 13.15 -4.12 -17.80
N ALA A 433 12.61 -5.19 -18.38
CA ALA A 433 12.69 -6.54 -17.83
C ALA A 433 14.13 -7.00 -17.66
N ALA A 434 14.97 -6.85 -18.68
CA ALA A 434 16.39 -7.20 -18.62
C ALA A 434 17.15 -6.39 -17.56
N TYR A 435 16.88 -5.09 -17.44
CA TYR A 435 17.50 -4.23 -16.44
C TYR A 435 17.08 -4.59 -15.02
N ASN A 436 15.80 -4.91 -14.79
CA ASN A 436 15.32 -5.39 -13.50
C ASN A 436 15.91 -6.74 -13.10
N MET A 437 16.15 -7.66 -14.05
CA MET A 437 16.89 -8.90 -13.80
C MET A 437 18.37 -8.63 -13.51
N TYR A 438 19.00 -7.69 -14.21
CA TYR A 438 20.36 -7.26 -13.89
C TYR A 438 20.45 -6.65 -12.48
N LEU A 439 19.47 -5.82 -12.09
CA LEU A 439 19.38 -5.30 -10.73
C LEU A 439 19.21 -6.41 -9.70
N GLN A 440 18.40 -7.44 -9.97
CA GLN A 440 18.31 -8.62 -9.08
C GLN A 440 19.70 -9.18 -8.77
N TYR A 441 20.53 -9.43 -9.79
CA TYR A 441 21.92 -9.83 -9.59
C TYR A 441 22.70 -8.80 -8.77
N ARG A 442 22.61 -7.50 -9.10
CA ARG A 442 23.34 -6.47 -8.37
C ARG A 442 22.95 -6.41 -6.90
N TYR A 443 21.70 -6.69 -6.53
CA TYR A 443 21.26 -6.67 -5.13
C TYR A 443 21.51 -7.97 -4.37
N THR A 444 21.57 -9.13 -5.05
CA THR A 444 21.77 -10.44 -4.40
C THR A 444 23.18 -11.02 -4.57
N ASN A 445 23.96 -10.45 -5.50
CA ASN A 445 25.25 -10.95 -5.97
C ASN A 445 25.22 -12.42 -6.44
N ASP A 446 24.07 -12.88 -6.98
CA ASP A 446 23.91 -14.22 -7.52
C ASP A 446 24.48 -14.33 -8.96
N ALA A 447 25.70 -14.83 -9.06
CA ALA A 447 26.40 -14.99 -10.33
C ALA A 447 25.74 -16.03 -11.26
N ASN A 448 25.07 -17.06 -10.72
CA ASN A 448 24.34 -18.03 -11.53
C ASN A 448 23.10 -17.37 -12.13
N TYR A 449 22.35 -16.59 -11.34
CA TYR A 449 21.23 -15.80 -11.85
C TYR A 449 21.67 -14.83 -12.96
N LEU A 450 22.81 -14.16 -12.78
CA LEU A 450 23.38 -13.30 -13.83
C LEU A 450 23.62 -14.08 -15.12
N ARG A 451 24.35 -15.21 -15.04
CA ARG A 451 24.75 -16.01 -16.20
C ARG A 451 23.57 -16.67 -16.90
N ASP A 452 22.65 -17.24 -16.14
CA ASP A 452 21.65 -18.18 -16.64
C ASP A 452 20.28 -17.52 -16.88
N VAL A 453 20.02 -16.34 -16.28
CA VAL A 453 18.72 -15.65 -16.37
C VAL A 453 18.87 -14.23 -16.92
N ALA A 454 19.61 -13.36 -16.22
CA ALA A 454 19.66 -11.94 -16.58
C ALA A 454 20.41 -11.69 -17.90
N TYR A 455 21.62 -12.25 -18.06
CA TYR A 455 22.45 -12.03 -19.24
C TYR A 455 21.80 -12.51 -20.55
N PRO A 456 21.17 -13.70 -20.63
CA PRO A 456 20.42 -14.10 -21.81
C PRO A 456 19.34 -13.08 -22.20
N TYR A 457 18.59 -12.53 -21.24
CA TYR A 457 17.62 -11.46 -21.50
C TYR A 457 18.27 -10.19 -22.03
N MET A 458 19.37 -9.75 -21.40
CA MET A 458 20.13 -8.58 -21.83
C MET A 458 20.67 -8.72 -23.25
N ARG A 459 21.25 -9.89 -23.57
CA ARG A 459 21.78 -10.22 -24.90
C ARG A 459 20.71 -10.20 -25.96
N GLU A 460 19.60 -10.92 -25.76
CA GLU A 460 18.54 -10.99 -26.76
C GLU A 460 17.82 -9.64 -26.95
N THR A 461 17.71 -8.83 -25.90
CA THR A 461 17.20 -7.46 -26.01
C THR A 461 18.16 -6.58 -26.83
N ALA A 462 19.47 -6.68 -26.60
CA ALA A 462 20.45 -5.92 -27.40
C ALA A 462 20.44 -6.35 -28.88
N LYS A 463 20.26 -7.65 -29.16
CA LYS A 463 20.06 -8.18 -30.52
C LYS A 463 18.80 -7.61 -31.17
N LEU A 464 17.69 -7.47 -30.43
CA LEU A 464 16.45 -6.87 -30.95
C LEU A 464 16.70 -5.43 -31.42
N TYR A 465 17.25 -4.57 -30.57
CA TYR A 465 17.52 -3.17 -30.93
C TYR A 465 18.51 -3.07 -32.09
N LYS A 466 19.55 -3.90 -32.14
CA LYS A 466 20.46 -3.98 -33.29
C LYS A 466 19.70 -4.26 -34.59
N GLY A 467 18.74 -5.19 -34.56
CA GLY A 467 17.95 -5.57 -35.74
C GLY A 467 16.88 -4.54 -36.13
N LEU A 468 16.41 -3.71 -35.21
CA LEU A 468 15.37 -2.70 -35.47
C LEU A 468 15.93 -1.31 -35.83
N LEU A 469 17.14 -0.97 -35.38
CA LEU A 469 17.77 0.31 -35.70
C LEU A 469 18.14 0.38 -37.19
N SER A 470 17.86 1.53 -37.80
CA SER A 470 18.29 1.85 -39.16
C SER A 470 19.62 2.61 -39.13
N PHE A 471 20.44 2.48 -40.18
CA PHE A 471 21.67 3.25 -40.35
C PHE A 471 21.50 4.30 -41.45
N ASP A 472 21.77 5.55 -41.10
CA ASP A 472 21.79 6.68 -42.02
C ASP A 472 23.22 6.87 -42.57
N GLY A 473 23.47 6.38 -43.78
CA GLY A 473 24.79 6.44 -44.43
C GLY A 473 25.39 7.85 -44.51
N PRO A 474 24.63 8.87 -44.99
CA PRO A 474 25.08 10.26 -45.03
C PRO A 474 25.54 10.84 -43.69
N THR A 475 24.83 10.57 -42.59
CA THR A 475 25.19 11.12 -41.26
C THR A 475 26.10 10.18 -40.46
N GLY A 476 26.24 8.94 -40.90
CA GLY A 476 26.92 7.87 -40.17
C GLY A 476 26.23 7.50 -38.85
N LYS A 477 24.91 7.74 -38.72
CA LYS A 477 24.19 7.55 -37.45
C LYS A 477 23.17 6.41 -37.50
N TYR A 478 23.10 5.64 -36.43
CA TYR A 478 21.99 4.75 -36.14
C TYR A 478 20.81 5.53 -35.57
N TYR A 479 19.60 5.21 -36.01
CA TYR A 479 18.37 5.86 -35.57
C TYR A 479 17.22 4.86 -35.50
N MET A 480 16.22 5.15 -34.66
CA MET A 480 14.96 4.41 -34.65
C MET A 480 14.00 5.08 -35.62
N ALA A 481 13.65 4.38 -36.71
CA ALA A 481 12.80 4.95 -37.75
C ALA A 481 11.38 5.20 -37.24
N ASN A 482 10.85 4.27 -36.47
CA ASN A 482 9.46 4.26 -36.02
C ASN A 482 9.28 3.40 -34.77
N SER A 483 8.70 3.99 -33.73
CA SER A 483 8.20 3.29 -32.55
C SER A 483 7.16 4.16 -31.81
N ASN A 484 6.61 3.63 -30.71
CA ASN A 484 5.84 4.44 -29.77
C ASN A 484 6.73 4.88 -28.60
N SER A 485 6.68 6.17 -28.24
CA SER A 485 7.17 6.63 -26.93
C SER A 485 6.03 6.46 -25.92
N HIS A 486 5.94 5.23 -25.40
CA HIS A 486 4.80 4.72 -24.63
C HIS A 486 3.45 5.02 -25.30
N GLU A 487 2.36 5.02 -24.55
CA GLU A 487 1.03 5.31 -25.11
C GLU A 487 0.82 6.80 -25.38
N THR A 488 1.78 7.66 -25.03
CA THR A 488 1.67 9.11 -25.21
C THR A 488 1.86 9.52 -26.66
N TYR A 489 2.93 9.04 -27.32
CA TYR A 489 3.31 9.47 -28.68
C TYR A 489 3.54 8.27 -29.58
N TRP A 490 2.68 8.09 -30.60
CA TRP A 490 2.73 6.90 -31.45
C TRP A 490 3.38 7.17 -32.79
N ASN A 491 4.02 6.13 -33.33
CA ASN A 491 4.60 6.11 -34.67
C ASN A 491 5.59 7.26 -34.91
N VAL A 492 6.49 7.48 -33.94
CA VAL A 492 7.43 8.59 -33.92
C VAL A 492 8.84 8.15 -34.27
N ARG A 493 9.60 9.03 -34.91
CA ARG A 493 11.03 8.82 -35.16
C ARG A 493 11.81 9.11 -33.89
N ASN A 494 12.75 8.24 -33.54
CA ASN A 494 13.66 8.41 -32.41
C ASN A 494 12.91 8.68 -31.09
N ALA A 495 11.96 7.82 -30.73
CA ALA A 495 11.36 7.83 -29.40
C ALA A 495 12.47 7.86 -28.33
N ILE A 496 12.36 8.77 -27.37
CA ILE A 496 13.40 8.98 -26.37
C ILE A 496 13.66 7.72 -25.55
N THR A 497 12.60 6.95 -25.30
CA THR A 497 12.57 5.72 -24.51
C THR A 497 13.37 4.59 -25.18
N ASP A 498 13.41 4.52 -26.52
CA ASP A 498 14.22 3.54 -27.25
C ASP A 498 15.70 3.93 -27.26
N LEU A 499 15.97 5.21 -27.53
CA LEU A 499 17.33 5.73 -27.47
C LEU A 499 17.93 5.57 -26.06
N ALA A 500 17.11 5.71 -25.02
CA ALA A 500 17.46 5.43 -23.64
C ALA A 500 17.69 3.94 -23.37
N ALA A 501 16.86 3.06 -23.92
CA ALA A 501 17.05 1.62 -23.79
C ALA A 501 18.42 1.18 -24.34
N VAL A 502 18.80 1.66 -25.54
CA VAL A 502 20.10 1.36 -26.15
C VAL A 502 21.26 1.89 -25.30
N ARG A 503 21.20 3.17 -24.90
CA ARG A 503 22.26 3.82 -24.08
C ARG A 503 22.39 3.22 -22.68
N SER A 504 21.35 2.56 -22.18
CA SER A 504 21.40 1.89 -20.88
C SER A 504 21.87 0.45 -20.99
N ILE A 505 21.27 -0.37 -21.87
CA ILE A 505 21.50 -1.82 -21.86
C ILE A 505 22.73 -2.27 -22.62
N PHE A 506 23.09 -1.63 -23.74
CA PHE A 506 24.23 -2.07 -24.55
C PHE A 506 25.56 -2.02 -23.76
N PRO A 507 25.92 -0.95 -23.04
CA PRO A 507 27.18 -0.93 -22.29
C PRO A 507 27.18 -1.99 -21.19
N LEU A 508 26.03 -2.22 -20.53
CA LEU A 508 25.89 -3.27 -19.51
C LEU A 508 26.01 -4.67 -20.11
N THR A 509 25.38 -4.93 -21.27
CA THR A 509 25.47 -6.22 -21.96
C THR A 509 26.90 -6.50 -22.40
N ILE A 510 27.62 -5.51 -22.92
CA ILE A 510 29.05 -5.64 -23.28
C ILE A 510 29.88 -5.97 -22.03
N GLN A 511 29.68 -5.23 -20.94
CA GLN A 511 30.40 -5.44 -19.68
C GLN A 511 30.15 -6.84 -19.10
N VAL A 512 28.88 -7.27 -19.02
CA VAL A 512 28.52 -8.60 -18.49
C VAL A 512 29.00 -9.71 -19.42
N SER A 513 28.91 -9.51 -20.73
CA SER A 513 29.45 -10.42 -21.75
C SER A 513 30.97 -10.63 -21.54
N GLN A 514 31.73 -9.56 -21.30
CA GLN A 514 33.15 -9.62 -20.96
C GLN A 514 33.39 -10.34 -19.62
N GLN A 515 32.64 -9.97 -18.57
CA GLN A 515 32.73 -10.58 -17.25
C GLN A 515 32.52 -12.10 -17.29
N LEU A 516 31.57 -12.58 -18.09
CA LEU A 516 31.23 -13.99 -18.21
C LEU A 516 32.05 -14.75 -19.25
N GLY A 517 32.84 -14.04 -20.09
CA GLY A 517 33.57 -14.67 -21.19
C GLY A 517 32.70 -15.17 -22.34
N LEU A 518 31.47 -14.65 -22.49
CA LEU A 518 30.48 -15.10 -23.48
C LEU A 518 30.35 -14.11 -24.65
N ASP A 519 29.92 -14.57 -25.83
CA ASP A 519 29.49 -13.74 -26.97
C ASP A 519 30.47 -12.63 -27.43
N ALA A 520 31.78 -12.89 -27.40
CA ALA A 520 32.80 -11.92 -27.79
C ALA A 520 32.57 -11.32 -29.19
N GLY A 521 32.04 -12.12 -30.14
CA GLY A 521 31.75 -11.69 -31.51
C GLY A 521 30.60 -10.68 -31.65
N LEU A 522 29.73 -10.52 -30.64
CA LEU A 522 28.59 -9.58 -30.70
C LEU A 522 28.97 -8.17 -30.20
N ARG A 523 30.02 -8.07 -29.38
CA ARG A 523 30.36 -6.83 -28.65
C ARG A 523 30.72 -5.67 -29.58
N GLY A 524 31.44 -5.96 -30.66
CA GLY A 524 31.88 -4.94 -31.63
C GLY A 524 30.71 -4.19 -32.27
N ASP A 525 29.67 -4.92 -32.67
CA ASP A 525 28.47 -4.32 -33.29
C ASP A 525 27.70 -3.46 -32.30
N TRP A 526 27.52 -3.94 -31.06
CA TRP A 526 26.88 -3.15 -30.00
C TRP A 526 27.66 -1.88 -29.69
N GLN A 527 29.00 -1.96 -29.62
CA GLN A 527 29.84 -0.79 -29.40
C GLN A 527 29.76 0.20 -30.59
N ASN A 528 29.73 -0.30 -31.82
CA ASN A 528 29.58 0.54 -33.01
C ASN A 528 28.25 1.30 -32.99
N ILE A 529 27.15 0.63 -32.62
CA ILE A 529 25.84 1.29 -32.46
C ILE A 529 25.90 2.35 -31.38
N LEU A 530 26.47 2.07 -30.21
CA LEU A 530 26.59 3.05 -29.12
C LEU A 530 27.36 4.31 -29.55
N ASN A 531 28.49 4.13 -30.23
CA ASN A 531 29.34 5.23 -30.69
C ASN A 531 28.64 6.09 -31.76
N ASN A 532 27.74 5.48 -32.53
CA ASN A 532 27.10 6.09 -33.69
C ASN A 532 25.59 6.26 -33.54
N LEU A 533 25.01 6.13 -32.35
CA LEU A 533 23.59 6.36 -32.13
C LEU A 533 23.27 7.86 -32.22
N THR A 534 22.20 8.22 -32.91
CA THR A 534 21.72 9.62 -32.98
C THR A 534 21.50 10.21 -31.59
N ALA A 535 21.83 11.49 -31.42
CA ALA A 535 21.70 12.19 -30.15
C ALA A 535 20.23 12.34 -29.73
N TYR A 536 20.00 12.56 -28.43
CA TYR A 536 18.69 12.99 -27.96
C TYR A 536 18.32 14.35 -28.58
N SER A 537 17.05 14.52 -28.93
CA SER A 537 16.53 15.84 -29.30
C SER A 537 16.36 16.67 -28.03
N VAL A 538 16.95 17.86 -28.04
CA VAL A 538 16.92 18.83 -26.93
C VAL A 538 16.43 20.16 -27.49
N VAL A 539 15.39 20.73 -26.87
CA VAL A 539 14.85 22.06 -27.20
C VAL A 539 14.77 22.84 -25.89
N ASN A 540 15.21 24.09 -25.88
CA ASN A 540 15.25 24.95 -24.68
C ASN A 540 15.93 24.27 -23.47
N ASN A 541 17.04 23.58 -23.75
CA ASN A 541 17.78 22.78 -22.77
C ASN A 541 16.91 21.77 -22.00
N ALA A 542 15.91 21.18 -22.66
CA ALA A 542 15.10 20.09 -22.15
C ALA A 542 14.94 18.99 -23.21
N TYR A 543 15.08 17.74 -22.78
CA TYR A 543 14.82 16.55 -23.59
C TYR A 543 13.40 16.52 -24.14
N GLN A 544 13.29 16.16 -25.42
CA GLN A 544 12.02 15.96 -26.12
C GLN A 544 11.62 14.49 -26.10
N PRO A 545 10.30 14.17 -26.07
CA PRO A 545 9.82 12.79 -26.04
C PRO A 545 10.20 11.97 -27.28
N HIS A 546 10.45 12.64 -28.40
CA HIS A 546 10.95 12.05 -29.64
C HIS A 546 11.56 13.14 -30.53
N GLN A 547 12.11 12.77 -31.70
CA GLN A 547 12.60 13.76 -32.65
C GLN A 547 11.44 14.62 -33.18
N PRO A 548 11.55 15.97 -33.15
CA PRO A 548 10.54 16.87 -33.70
C PRO A 548 10.25 16.64 -35.20
N PRO A 549 9.06 17.04 -35.69
CA PRO A 549 7.99 17.74 -34.97
C PRO A 549 7.28 16.84 -33.95
N ILE A 550 6.82 17.43 -32.83
CA ILE A 550 6.12 16.69 -31.77
C ILE A 550 4.78 16.17 -32.28
N SER A 551 4.50 14.89 -32.06
CA SER A 551 3.26 14.22 -32.45
C SER A 551 2.13 14.58 -31.48
N GLN A 552 0.89 14.31 -31.88
CA GLN A 552 -0.25 14.47 -30.99
C GLN A 552 -0.08 13.57 -29.75
N SER A 553 -0.30 14.15 -28.56
CA SER A 553 -0.38 13.38 -27.32
C SER A 553 -1.69 12.58 -27.27
N ARG A 554 -1.61 11.29 -26.93
CA ARG A 554 -2.76 10.37 -26.83
C ARG A 554 -2.97 9.77 -25.45
N ASN A 555 -2.01 9.96 -24.56
CA ASN A 555 -2.11 9.64 -23.15
C ASN A 555 -1.35 10.72 -22.36
N ASN A 556 -0.98 10.48 -21.09
CA ASN A 556 -0.44 11.51 -20.19
C ASN A 556 0.85 11.12 -19.46
N GLU A 557 1.68 10.23 -20.00
CA GLU A 557 2.98 9.86 -19.44
C GLU A 557 4.04 10.95 -19.70
N ASN A 558 4.87 11.25 -18.70
CA ASN A 558 5.99 12.19 -18.82
C ASN A 558 7.25 11.49 -19.37
N VAL A 559 7.16 10.90 -20.57
CA VAL A 559 8.14 9.94 -21.13
C VAL A 559 9.58 10.46 -21.21
N ALA A 560 9.78 11.77 -21.42
CA ALA A 560 11.13 12.36 -21.44
C ALA A 560 11.81 12.37 -20.05
N SER A 561 11.01 12.41 -18.97
CA SER A 561 11.54 12.34 -17.61
C SER A 561 11.98 10.92 -17.23
N GLU A 562 11.69 9.91 -18.05
CA GLU A 562 12.12 8.53 -17.77
C GLU A 562 13.63 8.30 -17.88
N LEU A 563 14.35 9.22 -18.54
CA LEU A 563 15.82 9.22 -18.51
C LEU A 563 16.35 9.27 -17.07
N ILE A 564 15.66 9.99 -16.19
CA ILE A 564 15.97 10.13 -14.76
C ILE A 564 15.65 8.82 -14.04
N TRP A 565 14.42 8.32 -14.22
CA TRP A 565 13.93 7.06 -13.68
C TRP A 565 12.80 6.52 -14.56
N PRO A 566 12.82 5.25 -14.98
CA PRO A 566 13.67 4.18 -14.44
C PRO A 566 14.99 3.92 -15.19
N TYR A 567 15.31 4.65 -16.27
CA TYR A 567 16.45 4.31 -17.14
C TYR A 567 17.81 4.61 -16.49
N ASN A 568 17.84 5.53 -15.52
CA ASN A 568 19.01 5.87 -14.70
C ASN A 568 20.22 6.32 -15.54
N ILE A 569 19.98 7.08 -16.60
CA ILE A 569 21.04 7.57 -17.51
C ILE A 569 21.33 9.06 -17.34
N THR A 570 20.57 9.76 -16.49
CA THR A 570 20.81 11.13 -16.06
C THR A 570 20.41 11.31 -14.60
N GLY A 571 20.68 12.47 -14.01
CA GLY A 571 20.42 12.81 -12.61
C GLY A 571 21.66 13.32 -11.89
N ILE A 572 21.65 13.34 -10.55
CA ILE A 572 22.79 13.80 -9.74
C ILE A 572 24.07 13.06 -10.14
N GLY A 573 25.11 13.84 -10.45
CA GLY A 573 26.43 13.33 -10.82
C GLY A 573 26.63 13.07 -12.32
N TYR A 574 25.61 13.31 -13.15
CA TYR A 574 25.76 13.27 -14.61
C TYR A 574 26.04 14.66 -15.19
N PRO A 575 26.81 14.78 -16.30
CA PRO A 575 27.15 16.08 -16.90
C PRO A 575 25.94 16.89 -17.39
N ASP A 576 24.83 16.22 -17.71
CA ASP A 576 23.60 16.79 -18.25
C ASP A 576 22.54 17.07 -17.16
N TYR A 577 22.92 17.08 -15.88
CA TYR A 577 22.00 17.24 -14.74
C TYR A 577 21.03 18.41 -14.92
N GLN A 578 21.50 19.58 -15.36
CA GLN A 578 20.63 20.74 -15.55
C GLN A 578 19.57 20.52 -16.65
N THR A 579 19.91 19.79 -17.70
CA THR A 579 18.96 19.41 -18.77
C THR A 579 17.88 18.50 -18.20
N ALA A 580 18.23 17.55 -17.33
CA ALA A 580 17.26 16.68 -16.66
C ALA A 580 16.32 17.45 -15.72
N VAL A 581 16.86 18.41 -14.94
CA VAL A 581 16.05 19.31 -14.10
C VAL A 581 15.09 20.13 -14.96
N ASN A 582 15.56 20.68 -16.07
CA ASN A 582 14.74 21.46 -16.99
C ASN A 582 13.63 20.59 -17.63
N THR A 583 13.95 19.36 -18.04
CA THR A 583 12.96 18.40 -18.55
C THR A 583 11.88 18.10 -17.53
N TRP A 584 12.25 17.84 -16.27
CA TRP A 584 11.27 17.61 -15.21
C TRP A 584 10.41 18.85 -14.98
N ASN A 585 10.99 20.06 -14.93
CA ASN A 585 10.24 21.31 -14.75
C ASN A 585 9.27 21.63 -15.91
N GLN A 586 9.63 21.24 -17.14
CA GLN A 586 8.84 21.52 -18.36
C GLN A 586 7.89 20.38 -18.74
N ARG A 587 7.83 19.31 -17.95
CA ARG A 587 7.05 18.12 -18.30
C ARG A 587 5.55 18.45 -18.50
N PRO A 588 4.89 17.85 -19.49
CA PRO A 588 3.54 18.25 -19.90
C PRO A 588 2.42 17.81 -18.93
N PHE A 589 2.63 16.75 -18.13
CA PHE A 589 1.58 16.13 -17.32
C PHE A 589 1.99 15.99 -15.84
N PRO A 590 2.29 17.08 -15.12
CA PRO A 590 2.76 16.99 -13.75
C PRO A 590 1.71 16.35 -12.84
N TYR A 591 2.05 15.21 -12.22
CA TYR A 591 1.18 14.43 -11.34
C TYR A 591 -0.19 14.11 -11.97
N GLY A 592 -0.20 13.85 -13.29
CA GLY A 592 -1.39 13.77 -14.12
C GLY A 592 -2.23 12.49 -13.95
N ASN A 593 -1.64 11.39 -13.46
CA ASN A 593 -2.32 10.11 -13.36
C ASN A 593 -1.84 9.31 -12.14
N VAL A 594 -2.54 8.21 -11.80
CA VAL A 594 -2.29 7.41 -10.59
C VAL A 594 -0.87 6.80 -10.53
N TRP A 595 -0.30 6.47 -11.68
CA TRP A 595 1.05 5.91 -11.83
C TRP A 595 2.14 6.99 -12.00
N SER A 596 1.84 8.29 -11.87
CA SER A 596 2.81 9.35 -12.15
C SER A 596 4.09 9.23 -11.28
N ASN A 597 5.24 8.96 -11.92
CA ASN A 597 6.53 8.76 -11.24
C ASN A 597 7.26 10.07 -10.87
N ASP A 598 6.60 11.22 -11.02
CA ASP A 598 7.15 12.57 -10.83
C ASP A 598 7.91 12.75 -9.52
N ALA A 599 7.39 12.20 -8.40
CA ALA A 599 8.02 12.31 -7.08
C ALA A 599 9.31 11.47 -6.99
N VAL A 600 9.35 10.31 -7.64
CA VAL A 600 10.56 9.47 -7.75
C VAL A 600 11.63 10.21 -8.56
N GLN A 601 11.23 10.82 -9.67
CA GLN A 601 12.11 11.60 -10.53
C GLN A 601 12.64 12.86 -9.81
N ALA A 602 11.80 13.56 -9.05
CA ALA A 602 12.21 14.67 -8.20
C ALA A 602 13.26 14.22 -7.16
N ALA A 603 13.02 13.08 -6.50
CA ALA A 603 13.97 12.51 -5.54
C ALA A 603 15.32 12.21 -6.21
N ARG A 604 15.31 11.56 -7.39
CA ARG A 604 16.52 11.27 -8.20
C ARG A 604 17.28 12.51 -8.69
N LEU A 605 16.62 13.67 -8.71
CA LEU A 605 17.25 14.95 -9.03
C LEU A 605 17.73 15.71 -7.79
N GLY A 606 17.49 15.23 -6.57
CA GLY A 606 17.85 15.93 -5.34
C GLY A 606 16.84 17.02 -4.93
N LEU A 607 15.68 17.05 -5.59
CA LEU A 607 14.64 18.06 -5.38
C LEU A 607 13.74 17.64 -4.21
N GLY A 608 14.27 17.73 -2.99
CA GLY A 608 13.64 17.15 -1.80
C GLY A 608 12.27 17.72 -1.44
N ASP A 609 12.08 19.03 -1.57
CA ASP A 609 10.77 19.66 -1.34
C ASP A 609 9.75 19.21 -2.39
N GLN A 610 10.16 19.10 -3.66
CA GLN A 610 9.32 18.64 -4.76
C GLN A 610 8.97 17.16 -4.62
N ALA A 611 9.89 16.31 -4.16
CA ALA A 611 9.63 14.91 -3.88
C ALA A 611 8.59 14.76 -2.76
N TYR A 612 8.78 15.50 -1.64
CA TYR A 612 7.84 15.54 -0.52
C TYR A 612 6.45 16.03 -0.92
N GLN A 613 6.36 17.16 -1.62
CA GLN A 613 5.07 17.71 -2.08
C GLN A 613 4.42 16.83 -3.14
N GLY A 614 5.21 16.17 -3.99
CA GLY A 614 4.73 15.21 -4.99
C GLY A 614 4.06 14.01 -4.34
N MET A 615 4.69 13.39 -3.33
CA MET A 615 4.09 12.31 -2.55
C MET A 615 2.78 12.77 -1.90
N LYS A 616 2.78 13.93 -1.23
CA LYS A 616 1.57 14.50 -0.62
C LYS A 616 0.43 14.71 -1.64
N THR A 617 0.75 15.28 -2.80
CA THR A 617 -0.21 15.55 -3.88
C THR A 617 -0.84 14.26 -4.40
N MET A 618 -0.04 13.21 -4.59
CA MET A 618 -0.52 11.92 -5.09
C MET A 618 -1.45 11.24 -4.08
N LEU A 619 -1.13 11.27 -2.78
CA LEU A 619 -2.01 10.74 -1.74
C LEU A 619 -3.32 11.53 -1.65
N GLN A 620 -3.27 12.86 -1.73
CA GLN A 620 -4.47 13.70 -1.74
C GLN A 620 -5.42 13.34 -2.88
N LYS A 621 -4.89 13.06 -4.08
CA LYS A 621 -5.69 12.71 -5.24
C LYS A 621 -6.26 11.30 -5.16
N TYR A 622 -5.44 10.32 -4.77
CA TYR A 622 -5.73 8.91 -5.01
C TYR A 622 -6.01 8.09 -3.74
N GLN A 623 -5.57 8.51 -2.55
CA GLN A 623 -5.93 7.80 -1.32
C GLN A 623 -7.26 8.32 -0.79
N ASN A 624 -8.34 7.68 -1.23
CA ASN A 624 -9.73 8.13 -1.00
C ASN A 624 -10.44 7.34 0.12
N HIS A 625 -9.85 6.24 0.60
CA HIS A 625 -10.47 5.36 1.60
C HIS A 625 -9.65 5.25 2.88
N PRO A 626 -10.30 5.08 4.05
CA PRO A 626 -9.65 5.00 5.37
C PRO A 626 -8.74 3.78 5.56
N ASN A 627 -8.79 2.81 4.65
CA ASN A 627 -7.90 1.65 4.58
C ASN A 627 -6.67 1.89 3.67
N GLY A 628 -6.45 3.12 3.20
CA GLY A 628 -5.37 3.45 2.27
C GLY A 628 -5.65 3.07 0.80
N MET A 629 -6.88 2.68 0.45
CA MET A 629 -7.24 2.34 -0.94
C MET A 629 -7.74 3.56 -1.73
N THR A 630 -7.89 3.36 -3.04
CA THR A 630 -8.33 4.38 -4.01
C THR A 630 -9.70 4.04 -4.60
N THR A 631 -10.47 5.07 -4.97
CA THR A 631 -11.66 4.90 -5.83
C THR A 631 -11.30 4.72 -7.31
N ASN A 632 -10.02 4.91 -7.66
CA ASN A 632 -9.58 4.84 -9.03
C ASN A 632 -9.76 3.43 -9.60
N THR A 633 -10.40 3.35 -10.76
CA THR A 633 -10.47 2.10 -11.52
C THR A 633 -9.28 1.93 -12.49
N ASN A 634 -8.50 3.00 -12.66
CA ASN A 634 -7.26 3.23 -13.41
C ASN A 634 -6.11 2.24 -13.16
N GLY A 635 -5.97 1.93 -11.88
CA GLY A 635 -4.76 1.42 -11.25
C GLY A 635 -4.93 1.58 -9.74
N VAL A 636 -4.54 0.57 -8.97
CA VAL A 636 -4.85 0.50 -7.52
C VAL A 636 -3.61 0.40 -6.67
N PHE A 637 -2.69 -0.51 -6.99
CA PHE A 637 -1.48 -0.71 -6.18
C PHE A 637 -0.29 0.13 -6.68
N GLU A 638 -0.35 0.65 -7.90
CA GLU A 638 0.75 1.37 -8.56
C GLU A 638 1.17 2.61 -7.78
N TYR A 639 0.22 3.47 -7.39
CA TYR A 639 0.53 4.70 -6.66
C TYR A 639 1.12 4.43 -5.27
N LEU A 640 0.75 3.30 -4.65
CA LEU A 640 1.37 2.83 -3.42
C LEU A 640 2.84 2.48 -3.68
N GLY A 641 3.12 1.74 -4.75
CA GLY A 641 4.50 1.41 -5.15
C GLY A 641 5.35 2.61 -5.58
N VAL A 642 4.75 3.60 -6.24
CA VAL A 642 5.38 4.90 -6.55
C VAL A 642 5.73 5.64 -5.25
N HIS A 643 4.82 5.69 -4.29
CA HIS A 643 5.05 6.29 -2.96
C HIS A 643 6.23 5.63 -2.24
N LEU A 644 6.28 4.28 -2.23
CA LEU A 644 7.41 3.53 -1.67
C LEU A 644 8.73 3.88 -2.35
N SER A 645 8.74 3.92 -3.69
CA SER A 645 9.93 4.24 -4.47
C SER A 645 10.41 5.67 -4.21
N ALA A 646 9.50 6.65 -4.19
CA ALA A 646 9.84 8.04 -3.94
C ALA A 646 10.43 8.26 -2.54
N LEU A 647 9.86 7.61 -1.52
CA LEU A 647 10.36 7.72 -0.15
C LEU A 647 11.74 7.06 -0.01
N ASN A 648 11.94 5.86 -0.56
CA ASN A 648 13.24 5.20 -0.56
C ASN A 648 14.30 6.07 -1.26
N GLU A 649 14.00 6.58 -2.46
CA GLU A 649 14.92 7.43 -3.24
C GLU A 649 15.16 8.81 -2.61
N SER A 650 14.27 9.26 -1.72
CA SER A 650 14.46 10.49 -0.93
C SER A 650 15.46 10.28 0.21
N LEU A 651 15.46 9.09 0.82
CA LEU A 651 16.30 8.71 1.95
C LEU A 651 17.64 8.13 1.53
N MET A 652 17.69 7.32 0.48
CA MET A 652 18.91 6.64 0.02
C MET A 652 18.87 6.38 -1.48
N GLN A 653 19.97 6.73 -2.15
CA GLN A 653 20.19 6.44 -3.56
C GLN A 653 21.45 5.60 -3.74
N SER A 654 21.39 4.63 -4.65
CA SER A 654 22.56 3.86 -5.09
C SER A 654 22.60 3.66 -6.61
N TYR A 655 21.92 4.52 -7.38
CA TYR A 655 22.13 4.57 -8.82
C TYR A 655 23.50 5.18 -9.14
N ASN A 656 23.99 5.00 -10.36
CA ASN A 656 25.37 5.32 -10.79
C ASN A 656 26.50 4.83 -9.88
N ASP A 657 26.27 3.70 -9.19
CA ASP A 657 27.23 3.00 -8.34
C ASP A 657 27.79 3.86 -7.18
N LYS A 658 27.01 4.85 -6.73
CA LYS A 658 27.34 5.74 -5.60
C LYS A 658 26.23 5.75 -4.57
N ILE A 659 26.59 5.47 -3.31
CA ILE A 659 25.68 5.53 -2.17
C ILE A 659 25.55 6.97 -1.70
N ARG A 660 24.31 7.49 -1.68
CA ARG A 660 23.96 8.82 -1.14
C ARG A 660 22.93 8.63 -0.04
N VAL A 661 23.10 9.33 1.08
CA VAL A 661 22.12 9.35 2.17
C VAL A 661 21.44 10.72 2.23
N PHE A 662 20.13 10.71 2.46
CA PHE A 662 19.24 11.85 2.43
C PHE A 662 19.41 12.79 1.21
N PRO A 663 19.55 12.27 -0.02
CA PRO A 663 19.81 13.09 -1.20
C PRO A 663 18.65 14.03 -1.55
N ALA A 664 17.42 13.73 -1.14
CA ALA A 664 16.22 14.50 -1.49
C ALA A 664 15.15 14.47 -0.38
N VAL A 665 15.52 14.86 0.83
CA VAL A 665 14.57 15.09 1.94
C VAL A 665 14.08 16.54 1.96
N PRO A 666 12.90 16.84 2.54
CA PRO A 666 12.39 18.21 2.61
C PRO A 666 13.34 19.13 3.38
N GLY A 667 13.36 20.40 2.98
CA GLY A 667 14.11 21.48 3.61
C GLY A 667 13.57 21.90 4.98
N ASP A 668 12.42 21.35 5.40
CA ASP A 668 11.85 21.50 6.74
C ASP A 668 12.88 21.16 7.83
N SER A 669 13.23 22.15 8.66
CA SER A 669 14.19 22.00 9.76
C SER A 669 13.74 21.02 10.84
N SER A 670 12.43 20.76 10.96
CA SER A 670 11.86 19.79 11.90
C SER A 670 11.82 18.37 11.35
N PHE A 671 12.25 18.16 10.10
CA PHE A 671 12.30 16.84 9.50
C PHE A 671 13.29 15.92 10.23
N VAL A 672 12.80 14.73 10.55
CA VAL A 672 13.59 13.62 11.09
C VAL A 672 13.46 12.43 10.14
N GLY A 673 14.62 11.98 9.66
CA GLY A 673 14.74 10.82 8.79
C GLY A 673 15.72 9.82 9.37
N LYS A 674 15.32 8.56 9.49
CA LYS A 674 16.21 7.46 9.91
C LYS A 674 15.92 6.26 9.05
N PHE A 675 16.92 5.49 8.65
CA PHE A 675 16.65 4.30 7.84
C PHE A 675 17.71 3.22 7.98
N THR A 676 17.31 2.01 7.62
CA THR A 676 18.15 0.89 7.20
C THR A 676 17.59 0.37 5.87
N LEU A 677 18.29 0.59 4.76
CA LEU A 677 17.87 0.22 3.40
C LEU A 677 18.99 -0.51 2.67
N LEU A 678 18.66 -1.30 1.65
CA LEU A 678 19.63 -2.03 0.84
C LEU A 678 20.03 -1.19 -0.38
N ALA A 679 21.32 -0.93 -0.56
CA ALA A 679 21.89 -0.38 -1.79
C ALA A 679 22.40 -1.50 -2.71
N LYS A 680 22.53 -1.19 -4.01
CA LYS A 680 23.14 -2.07 -5.02
C LYS A 680 24.46 -2.66 -4.49
N ASP A 681 24.77 -3.88 -4.93
CA ASP A 681 25.95 -4.68 -4.53
C ASP A 681 25.92 -5.23 -3.09
N GLY A 682 24.73 -5.22 -2.47
CA GLY A 682 24.49 -5.83 -1.17
C GLY A 682 25.05 -5.01 0.00
N PHE A 683 24.92 -3.69 -0.06
CA PHE A 683 25.26 -2.83 1.07
C PHE A 683 23.99 -2.50 1.85
N LEU A 684 23.86 -3.02 3.08
CA LEU A 684 22.82 -2.57 3.99
C LEU A 684 23.29 -1.25 4.61
N VAL A 685 22.64 -0.15 4.25
CA VAL A 685 23.01 1.22 4.60
C VAL A 685 22.07 1.73 5.68
N SER A 686 22.64 2.28 6.76
CA SER A 686 21.88 2.95 7.81
C SER A 686 22.37 4.37 8.04
N SER A 687 21.46 5.30 8.27
CA SER A 687 21.79 6.69 8.58
C SER A 687 20.66 7.39 9.34
N GLU A 688 21.00 8.47 10.03
CA GLU A 688 20.08 9.28 10.81
C GLU A 688 20.31 10.76 10.50
N ARG A 689 19.22 11.49 10.25
CA ARG A 689 19.17 12.94 10.07
C ARG A 689 18.13 13.54 11.01
N GLU A 690 18.55 14.54 11.77
CA GLU A 690 17.71 15.30 12.70
C GLU A 690 18.24 16.72 12.83
N ALA A 691 17.35 17.71 13.01
CA ALA A 691 17.71 19.13 13.09
C ALA A 691 18.61 19.59 11.92
N GLY A 692 18.35 19.05 10.72
CA GLY A 692 19.13 19.32 9.52
C GLY A 692 20.47 18.58 9.41
N GLU A 693 20.92 17.88 10.46
CA GLU A 693 22.24 17.27 10.55
C GLU A 693 22.21 15.77 10.26
N ILE A 694 23.04 15.33 9.31
CA ILE A 694 23.31 13.90 9.07
C ILE A 694 24.38 13.44 10.05
N LYS A 695 24.09 12.40 10.84
CA LYS A 695 24.96 11.94 11.93
C LYS A 695 26.16 11.12 11.43
N TYR A 696 25.93 10.16 10.53
CA TYR A 696 26.93 9.23 9.99
C TYR A 696 26.39 8.52 8.72
N VAL A 697 27.24 7.79 7.98
CA VAL A 697 26.80 6.78 7.00
C VAL A 697 27.31 5.41 7.46
N GLY A 698 26.41 4.53 7.88
CA GLY A 698 26.73 3.16 8.30
C GLY A 698 26.49 2.18 7.15
N LEU A 699 27.41 1.24 6.94
CA LEU A 699 27.33 0.26 5.86
C LEU A 699 27.70 -1.12 6.38
N ARG A 700 26.80 -2.11 6.27
CA ARG A 700 27.17 -3.52 6.31
C ARG A 700 27.34 -4.01 4.87
N SER A 701 28.56 -4.38 4.51
CA SER A 701 28.82 -5.03 3.23
C SER A 701 28.47 -6.51 3.33
N GLN A 702 27.47 -6.99 2.60
CA GLN A 702 27.07 -8.40 2.62
C GLN A 702 28.04 -9.27 1.79
N HIS A 703 28.63 -8.70 0.74
CA HIS A 703 29.38 -9.45 -0.27
C HIS A 703 30.83 -8.99 -0.47
N GLY A 704 31.33 -8.00 0.28
CA GLY A 704 32.72 -7.54 0.17
C GLY A 704 33.02 -6.75 -1.11
N LYS A 705 32.01 -6.11 -1.70
CA LYS A 705 32.16 -5.29 -2.91
C LYS A 705 32.85 -3.97 -2.59
N GLN A 706 33.41 -3.28 -3.58
CA GLN A 706 33.94 -1.94 -3.38
C GLN A 706 32.78 -0.97 -3.09
N ALA A 707 32.90 -0.16 -2.04
CA ALA A 707 31.91 0.84 -1.71
C ALA A 707 32.38 2.22 -2.20
N THR A 708 31.45 3.00 -2.76
CA THR A 708 31.65 4.43 -3.04
C THR A 708 30.53 5.21 -2.35
N VAL A 709 30.89 6.09 -1.43
CA VAL A 709 29.95 6.88 -0.62
C VAL A 709 30.16 8.36 -0.96
N VAL A 710 29.10 9.05 -1.35
CA VAL A 710 29.11 10.52 -1.50
C VAL A 710 29.17 11.13 -0.10
N ASN A 711 30.09 12.07 0.11
CA ASN A 711 30.25 12.76 1.37
C ASN A 711 29.02 13.68 1.59
N PRO A 712 28.10 13.34 2.51
CA PRO A 712 26.88 14.13 2.69
C PRO A 712 27.15 15.50 3.33
N TRP A 713 28.39 15.74 3.78
CA TRP A 713 28.84 17.01 4.37
C TRP A 713 29.71 17.83 3.40
N GLY A 714 29.59 17.58 2.08
CA GLY A 714 30.35 18.30 1.05
C GLY A 714 31.82 17.88 1.05
N THR A 715 32.72 18.81 1.37
CA THR A 715 34.17 18.56 1.44
C THR A 715 34.72 18.56 2.86
N GLN A 716 33.84 18.56 3.87
CA GLN A 716 34.27 18.40 5.25
C GLN A 716 35.08 17.10 5.44
N GLN A 717 36.06 17.15 6.34
CA GLN A 717 36.93 16.01 6.59
C GLN A 717 36.15 14.83 7.19
N ILE A 718 36.22 13.69 6.53
CA ILE A 718 35.60 12.43 6.92
C ILE A 718 36.64 11.33 7.08
N ARG A 719 36.32 10.30 7.84
CA ARG A 719 37.08 9.06 7.93
C ARG A 719 36.18 7.86 7.71
N VAL A 720 36.76 6.80 7.14
CA VAL A 720 36.13 5.49 7.03
C VAL A 720 36.69 4.59 8.13
N ARG A 721 35.84 4.13 9.02
CA ARG A 721 36.19 3.27 10.15
C ARG A 721 35.54 1.90 10.01
N ARG A 722 36.30 0.83 10.21
CA ARG A 722 35.76 -0.53 10.36
C ARG A 722 35.26 -0.70 11.79
N ALA A 723 34.01 -1.15 11.95
CA ALA A 723 33.35 -1.16 13.26
C ALA A 723 33.88 -2.25 14.21
N SER A 724 34.34 -3.39 13.68
CA SER A 724 34.76 -4.55 14.49
C SER A 724 36.01 -4.30 15.34
N ASP A 725 36.92 -3.45 14.89
CA ASP A 725 38.22 -3.19 15.54
C ASP A 725 38.60 -1.70 15.59
N ASN A 726 37.69 -0.82 15.16
CA ASN A 726 37.90 0.62 15.05
C ASN A 726 39.05 1.04 14.13
N ALA A 727 39.52 0.18 13.22
CA ALA A 727 40.57 0.53 12.28
C ALA A 727 40.10 1.65 11.33
N ILE A 728 40.90 2.71 11.19
CA ILE A 728 40.68 3.77 10.21
C ILE A 728 41.31 3.37 8.89
N LEU A 729 40.49 3.19 7.85
CA LEU A 729 40.95 2.79 6.53
C LEU A 729 41.45 3.97 5.71
N THR A 730 40.80 5.12 5.83
CA THR A 730 41.17 6.35 5.14
C THR A 730 40.57 7.57 5.83
N THR A 731 41.19 8.73 5.61
CA THR A 731 40.69 10.06 6.02
C THR A 731 40.86 11.00 4.84
N VAL A 732 39.78 11.66 4.41
CA VAL A 732 39.75 12.51 3.20
C VAL A 732 38.89 13.75 3.42
N SER A 733 39.08 14.78 2.59
CA SER A 733 38.25 16.00 2.56
C SER A 733 37.64 16.21 1.17
N THR A 734 37.25 15.12 0.52
CA THR A 734 36.70 15.07 -0.84
C THR A 734 35.19 14.93 -0.82
N GLY A 735 34.54 15.24 -1.96
CA GLY A 735 33.09 15.10 -2.13
C GLY A 735 32.57 13.67 -2.13
N GLU A 736 33.45 12.67 -2.22
CA GLU A 736 33.14 11.25 -2.12
C GLU A 736 34.37 10.45 -1.68
N VAL A 737 34.15 9.21 -1.22
CA VAL A 737 35.20 8.28 -0.81
C VAL A 737 34.90 6.87 -1.34
N SER A 738 35.91 6.23 -1.90
CA SER A 738 35.86 4.81 -2.31
C SER A 738 36.81 3.98 -1.46
N PHE A 739 36.37 2.80 -1.03
CA PHE A 739 37.16 1.90 -0.19
C PHE A 739 36.77 0.44 -0.40
N ALA A 740 37.74 -0.46 -0.23
CA ALA A 740 37.50 -1.90 -0.25
C ALA A 740 36.74 -2.33 1.01
N THR A 741 35.85 -3.31 0.87
CA THR A 741 35.12 -3.89 2.00
C THR A 741 35.31 -5.41 2.03
N ALA A 742 35.09 -5.99 3.19
CA ALA A 742 35.00 -7.44 3.40
C ALA A 742 33.54 -7.85 3.61
N ALA A 743 33.20 -9.07 3.20
CA ALA A 743 31.86 -9.63 3.37
C ALA A 743 31.47 -9.69 4.87
N ASN A 744 30.19 -9.47 5.12
CA ASN A 744 29.57 -9.37 6.45
C ASN A 744 30.27 -8.41 7.42
N THR A 745 30.96 -7.39 6.92
CA THR A 745 31.68 -6.43 7.77
C THR A 745 30.98 -5.07 7.78
N VAL A 746 30.96 -4.42 8.95
CA VAL A 746 30.34 -3.11 9.16
C VAL A 746 31.40 -2.00 9.11
N TYR A 747 31.08 -0.93 8.39
CA TYR A 747 31.88 0.28 8.22
C TYR A 747 31.05 1.51 8.57
N VAL A 748 31.71 2.56 9.04
CA VAL A 748 31.12 3.86 9.33
C VAL A 748 31.92 4.94 8.61
N VAL A 749 31.25 5.72 7.78
CA VAL A 749 31.75 7.00 7.27
C VAL A 749 31.24 8.09 8.19
N GLU A 750 32.15 8.81 8.84
CA GLU A 750 31.84 9.80 9.86
C GLU A 750 32.76 11.02 9.72
N ARG A 751 32.27 12.19 10.14
CA ARG A 751 33.11 13.40 10.24
C ARG A 751 34.17 13.19 11.33
N THR A 752 35.39 13.63 11.06
CA THR A 752 36.46 13.60 12.08
C THR A 752 36.14 14.51 13.26
N ALA A 753 35.49 15.65 12.99
CA ALA A 753 35.08 16.63 13.99
C ALA A 753 33.88 16.19 14.87
N LYS A 754 33.05 15.25 14.40
CA LYS A 754 31.89 14.76 15.14
C LYS A 754 31.68 13.26 14.85
N PRO A 755 32.56 12.39 15.39
CA PRO A 755 32.51 10.96 15.13
C PRO A 755 31.29 10.30 15.79
N LEU A 756 30.92 9.10 15.33
CA LEU A 756 29.78 8.35 15.87
C LEU A 756 29.90 8.09 17.38
N SER A 757 31.12 7.94 17.89
CA SER A 757 31.38 7.75 19.33
C SER A 757 30.97 8.93 20.21
N GLY A 758 30.66 10.09 19.61
CA GLY A 758 30.14 11.26 20.32
C GLY A 758 28.63 11.22 20.59
N TYR A 759 27.91 10.22 20.05
CA TYR A 759 26.47 10.06 20.26
C TYR A 759 26.18 8.95 21.28
N ALA A 760 25.18 9.17 22.14
CA ALA A 760 24.70 8.15 23.06
C ALA A 760 23.90 7.07 22.31
N SER A 761 24.04 5.79 22.68
CA SER A 761 23.20 4.73 22.09
C SER A 761 21.76 4.86 22.55
N THR A 762 20.82 4.69 21.63
CA THR A 762 19.37 4.58 21.92
C THR A 762 18.74 3.41 21.15
N THR A 763 17.46 3.14 21.40
CA THR A 763 16.63 2.19 20.67
C THR A 763 15.40 2.93 20.18
N LEU A 764 15.11 2.86 18.88
CA LEU A 764 13.90 3.47 18.31
C LEU A 764 12.66 2.71 18.78
N THR A 765 11.64 3.45 19.20
CA THR A 765 10.37 2.92 19.68
C THR A 765 9.22 3.82 19.21
N GLY A 766 7.99 3.39 19.43
CA GLY A 766 6.78 4.12 19.06
C GLY A 766 5.65 3.87 20.03
N SER A 767 4.57 4.65 19.90
CA SER A 767 3.35 4.48 20.67
C SER A 767 2.25 3.92 19.78
N ALA A 768 1.56 2.89 20.26
CA ALA A 768 0.50 2.24 19.51
C ALA A 768 -0.59 3.24 19.08
N ASN A 769 -0.94 3.22 17.79
CA ASN A 769 -2.02 4.03 17.28
C ASN A 769 -3.35 3.61 17.93
N GLN A 770 -4.21 4.58 18.23
CA GLN A 770 -5.54 4.36 18.81
C GLN A 770 -6.67 5.03 18.01
N GLY A 771 -6.36 5.73 16.93
CA GLY A 771 -7.37 6.54 16.24
C GLY A 771 -7.05 6.80 14.77
N VAL A 772 -7.81 7.76 14.24
CA VAL A 772 -7.70 8.20 12.86
C VAL A 772 -6.46 9.07 12.69
N LYS A 773 -5.73 8.86 11.59
CA LYS A 773 -4.66 9.73 11.13
C LYS A 773 -5.19 10.53 9.96
N ALA A 774 -4.79 11.80 9.86
CA ALA A 774 -5.22 12.69 8.79
C ALA A 774 -4.01 13.35 8.13
N LEU A 775 -4.11 13.57 6.83
CA LEU A 775 -3.16 14.38 6.07
C LEU A 775 -3.63 15.83 6.08
N SER A 776 -2.76 16.76 6.49
CA SER A 776 -3.16 18.16 6.68
C SER A 776 -3.60 18.82 5.37
N GLY A 777 -4.74 19.51 5.42
CA GLY A 777 -5.33 20.22 4.28
C GLY A 777 -6.02 19.32 3.26
N THR A 778 -6.30 18.05 3.58
CA THR A 778 -7.00 17.12 2.68
C THR A 778 -8.10 16.34 3.41
N ALA A 779 -8.93 15.62 2.65
CA ALA A 779 -9.90 14.66 3.19
C ALA A 779 -9.31 13.26 3.44
N SER A 780 -8.01 13.07 3.14
CA SER A 780 -7.33 11.78 3.24
C SER A 780 -7.14 11.42 4.71
N THR A 781 -7.66 10.25 5.08
CA THR A 781 -7.54 9.70 6.43
C THR A 781 -7.13 8.24 6.39
N LEU A 782 -6.55 7.75 7.49
CA LEU A 782 -6.33 6.34 7.77
C LEU A 782 -7.01 5.98 9.09
N GLY A 783 -7.92 5.02 9.07
CA GLY A 783 -8.73 4.63 10.22
C GLY A 783 -10.15 5.17 10.20
N LEU A 784 -11.00 4.66 11.10
CA LEU A 784 -12.36 5.16 11.33
C LEU A 784 -12.50 5.57 12.79
N PRO A 785 -13.08 6.75 13.07
CA PRO A 785 -13.22 7.22 14.45
C PRO A 785 -14.27 6.41 15.19
N GLY A 786 -14.27 6.54 16.52
CA GLY A 786 -15.30 5.92 17.35
C GLY A 786 -16.68 6.46 17.04
N GLY A 787 -17.72 5.68 17.35
CA GLY A 787 -19.10 6.15 17.31
C GLY A 787 -19.40 7.15 18.44
N THR A 788 -18.81 8.34 18.42
CA THR A 788 -19.19 9.47 19.28
C THR A 788 -18.95 10.79 18.56
N SER A 789 -20.03 11.42 18.10
CA SER A 789 -20.09 12.75 17.45
C SER A 789 -19.26 12.92 16.16
N ASN A 790 -19.92 13.05 15.00
CA ASN A 790 -19.30 13.51 13.74
C ASN A 790 -18.99 15.02 13.74
N GLY A 791 -18.55 15.55 14.89
CA GLY A 791 -18.41 16.97 15.13
C GLY A 791 -19.71 17.64 15.57
N THR A 792 -19.55 18.83 16.15
CA THR A 792 -20.66 19.70 16.52
C THR A 792 -21.18 20.37 15.24
N ILE A 793 -22.48 20.29 15.00
CA ILE A 793 -23.15 20.85 13.83
C ILE A 793 -24.18 21.90 14.22
N SER A 794 -24.52 22.76 13.28
CA SER A 794 -25.67 23.67 13.36
C SER A 794 -26.54 23.50 12.12
N LEU A 795 -27.85 23.60 12.30
CA LEU A 795 -28.84 23.51 11.21
C LEU A 795 -29.36 24.91 10.93
N ARG A 796 -29.17 25.42 9.72
CA ARG A 796 -29.75 26.69 9.27
C ARG A 796 -30.95 26.39 8.38
N SER A 797 -32.15 26.79 8.79
CA SER A 797 -33.37 26.51 8.02
C SER A 797 -33.36 27.27 6.69
N LYS A 798 -33.69 26.60 5.60
CA LYS A 798 -33.90 27.26 4.29
C LYS A 798 -35.19 28.08 4.25
N ALA A 799 -36.09 27.88 5.23
CA ALA A 799 -37.35 28.60 5.31
C ALA A 799 -37.18 30.10 5.62
N ASN A 800 -36.21 30.44 6.49
CA ASN A 800 -36.00 31.81 6.95
C ASN A 800 -34.52 32.21 7.12
N GLY A 801 -33.57 31.32 6.84
CA GLY A 801 -32.14 31.59 6.96
C GLY A 801 -31.60 31.63 8.40
N LEU A 802 -32.42 31.27 9.40
CA LEU A 802 -32.03 31.27 10.82
C LEU A 802 -31.62 29.88 11.31
N TYR A 803 -30.84 29.85 12.39
CA TYR A 803 -30.36 28.64 13.03
C TYR A 803 -31.43 28.01 13.93
N VAL A 804 -31.51 26.67 13.89
CA VAL A 804 -32.32 25.88 14.80
C VAL A 804 -31.76 26.01 16.21
N THR A 805 -32.59 26.52 17.12
CA THR A 805 -32.28 26.73 18.54
C THR A 805 -32.90 25.63 19.37
N ALA A 806 -32.09 24.95 20.18
CA ALA A 806 -32.54 24.07 21.25
C ALA A 806 -32.56 24.81 22.59
N SER A 807 -33.42 24.36 23.51
CA SER A 807 -33.53 24.87 24.87
C SER A 807 -33.55 23.71 25.87
N THR A 808 -33.56 24.02 27.16
CA THR A 808 -33.46 23.02 28.23
C THR A 808 -34.67 22.08 28.33
N SER A 809 -35.84 22.45 27.81
CA SER A 809 -37.05 21.61 27.77
C SER A 809 -38.18 22.10 26.85
N SER A 810 -37.96 23.13 26.03
CA SER A 810 -38.95 23.64 25.08
C SER A 810 -38.68 23.14 23.65
N PRO A 811 -39.69 23.16 22.77
CA PRO A 811 -39.52 22.76 21.38
C PRO A 811 -38.41 23.52 20.66
N LEU A 812 -37.77 22.84 19.70
CA LEU A 812 -36.76 23.43 18.83
C LEU A 812 -37.43 24.40 17.84
N ILE A 813 -36.87 25.61 17.66
CA ILE A 813 -37.39 26.64 16.75
C ILE A 813 -36.23 27.23 15.92
N ALA A 814 -36.46 27.52 14.63
CA ALA A 814 -35.47 28.15 13.74
C ALA A 814 -35.46 29.68 13.91
N ASN A 815 -34.97 30.18 15.05
CA ASN A 815 -34.98 31.61 15.39
C ASN A 815 -33.61 32.21 15.73
N GLY A 816 -32.52 31.42 15.71
CA GLY A 816 -31.19 31.90 16.06
C GLY A 816 -30.54 32.72 14.93
N THR A 817 -30.08 33.93 15.23
CA THR A 817 -29.37 34.80 14.26
C THR A 817 -27.87 34.57 14.20
N SER A 818 -27.30 33.80 15.14
CA SER A 818 -25.89 33.41 15.19
C SER A 818 -25.72 32.04 15.85
N ILE A 819 -24.55 31.41 15.67
CA ILE A 819 -24.24 30.11 16.26
C ILE A 819 -23.67 30.32 17.67
N GLY A 820 -24.48 30.01 18.69
CA GLY A 820 -24.05 29.83 20.07
C GLY A 820 -24.33 28.40 20.56
N THR A 821 -24.09 28.12 21.84
CA THR A 821 -24.29 26.78 22.43
C THR A 821 -25.71 26.22 22.22
N ALA A 822 -26.73 27.08 22.15
CA ALA A 822 -28.11 26.69 21.90
C ALA A 822 -28.40 26.27 20.44
N GLN A 823 -27.56 26.69 19.49
CA GLN A 823 -27.67 26.35 18.07
C GLN A 823 -26.78 25.18 17.66
N GLN A 824 -26.09 24.57 18.63
CA GLN A 824 -25.11 23.52 18.40
C GLN A 824 -25.63 22.14 18.83
N PHE A 825 -25.41 21.15 17.99
CA PHE A 825 -25.79 19.76 18.21
C PHE A 825 -24.60 18.85 17.93
N ASP A 826 -24.31 17.90 18.82
CA ASP A 826 -23.44 16.79 18.45
C ASP A 826 -24.23 15.83 17.55
N ARG A 827 -23.75 15.62 16.32
CA ARG A 827 -24.33 14.63 15.41
C ARG A 827 -23.83 13.25 15.78
N VAL A 828 -24.68 12.43 16.39
CA VAL A 828 -24.32 11.07 16.82
C VAL A 828 -24.82 10.07 15.77
N ASN A 829 -23.91 9.35 15.12
CA ASN A 829 -24.33 8.31 14.16
C ASN A 829 -24.94 7.12 14.92
N GLN A 830 -26.03 6.59 14.38
CA GLN A 830 -26.73 5.41 14.87
C GLN A 830 -26.55 4.25 13.87
N SER A 831 -26.95 3.03 14.26
CA SER A 831 -26.95 1.88 13.36
C SER A 831 -27.85 2.09 12.14
N GLY A 832 -27.55 1.41 11.03
CA GLY A 832 -28.39 1.47 9.81
C GLY A 832 -28.30 2.79 9.02
N GLY A 833 -27.23 3.57 9.19
CA GLY A 833 -27.01 4.81 8.44
C GLY A 833 -27.84 6.02 8.90
N THR A 834 -28.43 5.94 10.09
CA THR A 834 -29.22 7.02 10.71
C THR A 834 -28.38 7.84 11.68
N ILE A 835 -28.93 8.93 12.20
CA ILE A 835 -28.29 9.86 13.14
C ILE A 835 -29.22 10.20 14.29
N ALA A 836 -28.66 10.61 15.41
CA ALA A 836 -29.34 11.33 16.48
C ALA A 836 -28.66 12.69 16.66
N LEU A 837 -29.40 13.67 17.16
CA LEU A 837 -28.89 15.01 17.45
C LEU A 837 -28.88 15.19 18.97
N ARG A 838 -27.71 15.46 19.56
CA ARG A 838 -27.60 15.79 20.99
C ARG A 838 -27.35 17.28 21.15
N ALA A 839 -28.31 18.00 21.72
CA ALA A 839 -28.21 19.44 21.90
C ALA A 839 -27.13 19.78 22.94
N ARG A 840 -26.24 20.73 22.62
CA ARG A 840 -25.13 21.11 23.51
C ARG A 840 -25.57 21.93 24.72
N VAL A 841 -26.72 22.60 24.63
CA VAL A 841 -27.25 23.45 25.71
C VAL A 841 -27.64 22.65 26.96
N ASN A 842 -28.02 21.39 26.82
CA ASN A 842 -28.46 20.55 27.94
C ASN A 842 -27.97 19.10 27.88
N ASN A 843 -27.14 18.75 26.89
CA ASN A 843 -26.60 17.40 26.64
C ASN A 843 -27.67 16.30 26.42
N LYS A 844 -28.90 16.68 26.04
CA LYS A 844 -29.99 15.74 25.77
C LYS A 844 -30.17 15.50 24.26
N PHE A 845 -30.66 14.32 23.90
CA PHE A 845 -31.03 13.96 22.54
C PHE A 845 -32.37 14.61 22.15
N VAL A 846 -32.44 15.07 20.89
CA VAL A 846 -33.63 15.60 20.23
C VAL A 846 -34.57 14.45 19.89
N ALA A 847 -35.78 14.50 20.40
CA ALA A 847 -36.83 13.50 20.18
C ALA A 847 -37.98 14.07 19.33
N ALA A 848 -38.48 13.29 18.37
CA ALA A 848 -39.75 13.53 17.70
C ALA A 848 -40.91 13.06 18.59
N GLU A 849 -41.41 13.97 19.43
CA GLU A 849 -42.37 13.66 20.49
C GLU A 849 -43.71 13.14 19.97
N GLY A 850 -44.41 12.37 20.81
CA GLY A 850 -45.71 11.79 20.48
C GLY A 850 -45.69 10.93 19.21
N ALA A 851 -44.63 10.15 19.01
CA ALA A 851 -44.36 9.41 17.76
C ALA A 851 -44.33 10.33 16.51
N GLY A 852 -43.80 11.54 16.67
CA GLY A 852 -43.72 12.58 15.64
C GLY A 852 -45.00 13.40 15.44
N ALA A 853 -46.05 13.19 16.24
CA ALA A 853 -47.25 14.03 16.23
C ALA A 853 -47.08 15.34 17.02
N GLN A 854 -45.98 15.51 17.75
CA GLN A 854 -45.66 16.70 18.55
C GLN A 854 -44.31 17.30 18.15
N PRO A 855 -44.04 18.57 18.49
CA PRO A 855 -42.77 19.22 18.17
C PRO A 855 -41.54 18.50 18.71
N LEU A 856 -40.41 18.70 18.04
CA LEU A 856 -39.12 18.15 18.43
C LEU A 856 -38.63 18.82 19.72
N ILE A 857 -38.21 18.04 20.72
CA ILE A 857 -37.68 18.54 22.00
C ILE A 857 -36.37 17.83 22.33
N ALA A 858 -35.35 18.57 22.79
CA ALA A 858 -34.11 17.99 23.31
C ALA A 858 -34.25 17.63 24.80
N ASN A 859 -34.76 16.44 25.11
CA ASN A 859 -35.08 16.06 26.50
C ASN A 859 -34.76 14.59 26.87
N ARG A 860 -34.09 13.83 26.00
CA ARG A 860 -33.78 12.41 26.25
C ARG A 860 -32.33 12.17 26.64
N ASP A 861 -32.10 11.24 27.57
CA ASP A 861 -30.77 10.83 28.03
C ASP A 861 -30.06 9.86 27.06
N SER A 862 -30.84 9.13 26.27
CA SER A 862 -30.35 8.13 25.31
C SER A 862 -31.11 8.22 24.00
N ALA A 863 -30.46 7.87 22.89
CA ALA A 863 -31.11 7.78 21.60
C ALA A 863 -31.86 6.45 21.44
N GLY A 864 -33.16 6.52 21.14
CA GLY A 864 -34.01 5.42 20.72
C GLY A 864 -34.76 5.76 19.42
N PRO A 865 -35.85 5.04 19.09
CA PRO A 865 -36.56 5.23 17.82
C PRO A 865 -37.10 6.66 17.59
N TRP A 866 -37.42 7.38 18.66
CA TRP A 866 -37.97 8.74 18.59
C TRP A 866 -36.88 9.80 18.39
N GLU A 867 -35.63 9.48 18.77
CA GLU A 867 -34.47 10.38 18.67
C GLU A 867 -33.63 10.13 17.41
N THR A 868 -34.07 9.18 16.59
CA THR A 868 -33.32 8.71 15.42
C THR A 868 -33.91 9.29 14.14
N PHE A 869 -33.05 9.85 13.30
CA PHE A 869 -33.38 10.50 12.05
C PHE A 869 -32.53 9.94 10.90
N GLN A 870 -33.11 9.73 9.74
CA GLN A 870 -32.35 9.60 8.49
C GLN A 870 -31.96 10.99 8.00
N LEU A 871 -30.66 11.22 7.78
CA LEU A 871 -30.16 12.44 7.15
C LEU A 871 -30.15 12.26 5.64
N ILE A 872 -30.96 13.04 4.94
CA ILE A 872 -31.10 13.01 3.48
C ILE A 872 -30.31 14.18 2.91
N THR A 873 -29.42 13.94 1.95
CA THR A 873 -28.75 15.01 1.20
C THR A 873 -29.57 15.31 -0.04
N ASN A 874 -30.00 16.57 -0.18
CA ASN A 874 -30.83 17.03 -1.28
C ASN A 874 -29.95 17.40 -2.50
N PRO A 875 -30.50 17.42 -3.74
CA PRO A 875 -29.73 17.74 -4.94
C PRO A 875 -29.04 19.11 -4.95
N ASP A 876 -29.56 20.07 -4.18
CA ASP A 876 -29.03 21.42 -4.04
C ASP A 876 -27.93 21.55 -2.96
N GLY A 877 -27.54 20.44 -2.33
CA GLY A 877 -26.55 20.39 -1.26
C GLY A 877 -27.08 20.68 0.14
N SER A 878 -28.36 21.05 0.29
CA SER A 878 -29.02 21.13 1.61
C SER A 878 -29.32 19.73 2.15
N VAL A 879 -29.74 19.65 3.42
CA VAL A 879 -30.12 18.39 4.07
C VAL A 879 -31.56 18.42 4.58
N SER A 880 -32.18 17.25 4.64
CA SER A 880 -33.48 17.04 5.30
C SER A 880 -33.35 15.96 6.38
N LEU A 881 -34.12 16.07 7.46
CA LEU A 881 -34.16 15.08 8.53
C LEU A 881 -35.48 14.31 8.45
N ARG A 882 -35.44 12.99 8.30
CA ARG A 882 -36.62 12.13 8.33
C ARG A 882 -36.65 11.35 9.64
N ALA A 883 -37.66 11.56 10.48
CA ALA A 883 -37.80 10.86 11.75
C ALA A 883 -38.10 9.37 11.53
N GLN A 884 -37.37 8.48 12.21
CA GLN A 884 -37.57 7.04 12.07
C GLN A 884 -38.93 6.58 12.60
N VAL A 885 -39.42 7.22 13.66
CA VAL A 885 -40.65 6.79 14.35
C VAL A 885 -41.91 6.85 13.49
N ASN A 886 -41.99 7.75 12.51
CA ASN A 886 -43.16 7.91 11.65
C ASN A 886 -42.85 8.05 10.15
N GLY A 887 -41.57 8.04 9.76
CA GLY A 887 -41.13 8.16 8.38
C GLY A 887 -41.31 9.55 7.76
N LYS A 888 -41.69 10.57 8.54
CA LYS A 888 -41.96 11.93 8.06
C LYS A 888 -40.74 12.84 8.20
N LEU A 889 -40.70 13.89 7.37
CA LEU A 889 -39.66 14.91 7.36
C LEU A 889 -39.92 15.99 8.42
N VAL A 890 -38.85 16.44 9.06
CA VAL A 890 -38.84 17.56 10.00
C VAL A 890 -39.06 18.87 9.23
N CYS A 891 -40.10 19.60 9.63
CA CYS A 891 -40.56 20.84 9.00
C CYS A 891 -40.34 22.02 9.94
N ALA A 892 -39.71 23.09 9.45
CA ALA A 892 -39.69 24.40 10.09
C ALA A 892 -41.00 25.17 9.74
N LYS A 893 -42.08 24.86 10.46
CA LYS A 893 -43.43 25.39 10.21
C LYS A 893 -43.51 26.91 10.21
N ALA A 894 -44.51 27.44 9.49
CA ALA A 894 -44.79 28.87 9.40
C ALA A 894 -43.55 29.70 9.03
N ALA A 895 -42.80 29.26 8.01
CA ALA A 895 -41.52 29.84 7.63
C ALA A 895 -40.50 29.90 8.80
N GLY A 896 -40.46 28.87 9.64
CA GLY A 896 -39.56 28.74 10.79
C GLY A 896 -39.93 29.57 12.02
N ALA A 897 -41.08 30.25 12.03
CA ALA A 897 -41.60 30.96 13.20
C ALA A 897 -42.20 30.04 14.26
N GLU A 898 -42.57 28.81 13.89
CA GLU A 898 -43.13 27.80 14.79
C GLU A 898 -42.12 26.68 15.12
N PRO A 899 -42.39 25.91 16.19
CA PRO A 899 -41.61 24.71 16.51
C PRO A 899 -41.47 23.72 15.35
N LEU A 900 -40.27 23.13 15.26
CA LEU A 900 -39.97 22.06 14.31
C LEU A 900 -40.77 20.81 14.68
N ILE A 901 -41.38 20.17 13.68
CA ILE A 901 -42.18 18.94 13.85
C ILE A 901 -42.00 18.01 12.64
N ALA A 902 -42.01 16.70 12.87
CA ALA A 902 -41.84 15.68 11.81
C ALA A 902 -43.18 15.26 11.21
N ASP A 903 -43.76 16.08 10.32
CA ASP A 903 -45.12 15.88 9.79
C ASP A 903 -45.27 16.07 8.27
N ARG A 904 -44.18 15.95 7.50
CA ARG A 904 -44.19 16.15 6.04
C ARG A 904 -43.77 14.92 5.25
N ASP A 905 -44.35 14.73 4.07
CA ASP A 905 -44.11 13.59 3.19
C ASP A 905 -43.08 13.86 2.08
N ALA A 906 -42.89 15.13 1.72
CA ALA A 906 -42.01 15.55 0.63
C ALA A 906 -41.06 16.66 1.08
N VAL A 907 -39.87 16.70 0.47
CA VAL A 907 -38.88 17.75 0.72
C VAL A 907 -39.32 19.01 -0.01
N GLY A 908 -39.48 20.10 0.73
CA GLY A 908 -39.63 21.45 0.21
C GLY A 908 -38.74 22.45 0.97
N PRO A 909 -38.96 23.76 0.78
CA PRO A 909 -38.16 24.81 1.42
C PRO A 909 -38.22 24.79 2.96
N TRP A 910 -39.30 24.27 3.56
CA TRP A 910 -39.45 24.23 5.02
C TRP A 910 -38.85 22.98 5.66
N GLU A 911 -38.58 21.93 4.87
CA GLU A 911 -38.00 20.67 5.31
C GLU A 911 -36.49 20.59 5.05
N SER A 912 -35.94 21.64 4.45
CA SER A 912 -34.53 21.72 4.03
C SER A 912 -33.73 22.62 4.98
N PHE A 913 -32.50 22.21 5.28
CA PHE A 913 -31.57 22.91 6.17
C PHE A 913 -30.18 22.94 5.54
N ASP A 914 -29.44 24.04 5.66
CA ASP A 914 -27.98 23.99 5.46
C ASP A 914 -27.35 23.36 6.70
N LEU A 915 -26.52 22.33 6.49
CA LEU A 915 -25.76 21.66 7.55
C LEU A 915 -24.41 22.34 7.71
N ILE A 916 -24.18 23.01 8.84
CA ILE A 916 -22.91 23.68 9.14
C ILE A 916 -22.10 22.82 10.10
N ASN A 917 -20.87 22.49 9.73
CA ASN A 917 -19.91 21.85 10.64
C ASN A 917 -19.18 22.96 11.42
N ASN A 918 -19.26 22.95 12.75
CA ASN A 918 -18.72 23.98 13.64
C ASN A 918 -17.30 23.68 14.10
#